data_AF-A0A7S2PIM0-F1
#
_entry.id   AF-A0A7S2PIM0-F1
#
_cell.length_a   1.000
_cell.length_b   1.000
_cell.length_c   1.000
_cell.angle_alpha   90.00
_cell.angle_beta   90.00
_cell.angle_gamma   90.00
#
_symmetry.space_group_name_H-M   'P 1'
#
loop_
_entity.id
_entity.type
_entity.pdbx_description
1 polymer ?
#
loop_
_entity_poly.entity_id
_entity_poly.type
_entity_poly.pdbx_seq_one_letter_code
_entity_poly.pdbx_strand_id
1 'polypeptide(L)'
;AYEAGSYETNNLQFGSGKYGDLGALIAAILLDPESREAVLDADQSHGHAKAPLDKVISVFRSMGLKFESPLVMPTLLDSYDTIGQGSYESPSVFNFYLVEFAHPGAVQDAGLTSPETSLYQSYRLLYLLDAMSTTVKFGVNDCPRLPRFEGWRNSSPFQCSTVEGNTDFSPAHFSYWPSSVESVQSIVSELSLLLTSSRMSASNEALITSLVQPIFDTGDIAKAIRAAQQYILTTPEAHTTGIARISENERQLTGYESKPRGPYKALVFLNFSGGVDSYNLLVPKGQCGSGEDGYAAYAASRGNAIPLDGLTSISTSDQVCKEFGVHSDFSLLADLYNQTIFFANIGTLFKPLTRHDEWNVGDLFAHNSMQYNLARGDPYDEAPDTGVLGRLLDMLQKQGHHTSANNLNGEKQMLQGFPEYQNTITEVTLSNPKDLNQYPTVTDLFDVAKQLNGVGELGNSFFGEAWADSMSTALFEHEQLMAIAAAGIEVTDYPLNGESNLSKGLNAIANHMLSREFRNVNRDIFVLRQGGFDMHHSSDGLAPAFQDMNSELGKFINEMKRQGIWEDVAIVFGSEFGRSIPTNSNGGTDHGWGGHSFLIGGGVNGGKVLGNYPHPLDSAHAQYVRGRMIPTTPHEFVWNGVAQWLGVRTESDLDLVLPNRKSFSECDHFTDKDLFVDGACDCTIINGACSCQCDTVTYSPTVSPTLSPSESPSSKPTSHPSSLPSVIPSVSPTLNPTDSPTAELPEG
;
A
#
# COMPACT_ATOMS: atom_id res chain seq x y z
N ALA A 1 -6.44 38.66 -18.36
CA ALA A 1 -7.02 39.53 -17.31
C ALA A 1 -5.97 40.03 -16.31
N TYR A 2 -5.25 39.15 -15.59
CA TYR A 2 -4.26 39.56 -14.57
C TYR A 2 -3.16 40.48 -15.10
N GLU A 3 -2.52 40.11 -16.22
CA GLU A 3 -1.45 40.95 -16.83
C GLU A 3 -1.97 42.27 -17.37
N ALA A 4 -3.16 42.25 -18.01
CA ALA A 4 -3.79 43.44 -18.59
C ALA A 4 -4.43 44.35 -17.54
N GLY A 5 -4.59 43.87 -16.31
CA GLY A 5 -5.30 44.57 -15.25
C GLY A 5 -6.78 44.83 -15.52
N SER A 6 -7.33 44.22 -16.56
CA SER A 6 -8.67 44.49 -17.07
C SER A 6 -9.29 43.22 -17.65
N TYR A 7 -10.61 43.12 -17.53
CA TYR A 7 -11.42 42.05 -18.10
C TYR A 7 -12.77 42.62 -18.56
N GLU A 8 -13.17 42.31 -19.79
CA GLU A 8 -14.40 42.78 -20.41
C GLU A 8 -15.28 41.60 -20.84
N THR A 9 -16.54 41.61 -20.45
CA THR A 9 -17.54 40.63 -20.87
C THR A 9 -18.94 41.24 -20.84
N ASN A 10 -19.79 40.94 -21.83
CA ASN A 10 -21.18 41.39 -21.88
C ASN A 10 -21.40 42.88 -21.52
N ASN A 11 -20.56 43.77 -22.07
CA ASN A 11 -20.55 45.22 -21.82
C ASN A 11 -20.23 45.66 -20.38
N LEU A 12 -19.69 44.76 -19.55
CA LEU A 12 -19.13 45.07 -18.24
C LEU A 12 -17.60 45.07 -18.32
N GLN A 13 -16.96 46.03 -17.64
CA GLN A 13 -15.50 46.14 -17.55
C GLN A 13 -15.09 46.07 -16.08
N PHE A 14 -14.13 45.20 -15.78
CA PHE A 14 -13.58 44.96 -14.45
C PHE A 14 -12.09 45.31 -14.45
N GLY A 15 -11.59 45.77 -13.30
CA GLY A 15 -10.17 46.05 -13.08
C GLY A 15 -9.73 47.49 -13.36
N SER A 16 -8.52 47.82 -12.91
CA SER A 16 -7.92 49.15 -12.99
C SER A 16 -7.08 49.43 -14.25
N GLY A 17 -6.93 48.43 -15.13
CA GLY A 17 -6.04 48.48 -16.29
C GLY A 17 -4.55 48.42 -15.94
N LYS A 18 -4.21 48.07 -14.69
CA LYS A 18 -2.83 47.93 -14.21
C LYS A 18 -2.47 46.45 -14.04
N TYR A 19 -1.24 46.11 -14.44
CA TYR A 19 -0.69 44.78 -14.22
C TYR A 19 -0.92 44.29 -12.78
N GLY A 20 -1.40 43.05 -12.65
CA GLY A 20 -1.62 42.39 -11.36
C GLY A 20 -2.96 42.69 -10.69
N ASP A 21 -3.94 43.26 -11.41
CA ASP A 21 -5.26 43.55 -10.86
C ASP A 21 -6.03 42.25 -10.52
N LEU A 22 -6.18 41.97 -9.23
CA LEU A 22 -6.91 40.80 -8.74
C LEU A 22 -8.41 40.88 -9.04
N GLY A 23 -9.00 42.08 -9.11
CA GLY A 23 -10.41 42.25 -9.45
C GLY A 23 -10.70 41.83 -10.89
N ALA A 24 -9.82 42.20 -11.82
CA ALA A 24 -9.88 41.73 -13.21
C ALA A 24 -9.72 40.20 -13.31
N LEU A 25 -8.76 39.62 -12.58
CA LEU A 25 -8.52 38.18 -12.56
C LEU A 25 -9.74 37.41 -12.02
N ILE A 26 -10.26 37.83 -10.86
CA ILE A 26 -11.45 37.21 -10.25
C ILE A 26 -12.66 37.30 -11.18
N ALA A 27 -12.89 38.47 -11.79
CA ALA A 27 -13.98 38.63 -12.74
C ALA A 27 -13.83 37.74 -13.97
N ALA A 28 -12.60 37.56 -14.46
CA ALA A 28 -12.33 36.66 -15.57
C ALA A 28 -12.65 35.21 -15.23
N ILE A 29 -12.25 34.75 -14.03
CA ILE A 29 -12.55 33.40 -13.55
C ILE A 29 -14.07 33.22 -13.38
N LEU A 30 -14.71 34.07 -12.55
CA LEU A 30 -16.13 33.91 -12.20
C LEU A 30 -17.10 34.09 -13.36
N LEU A 31 -16.68 34.81 -14.41
CA LEU A 31 -17.50 35.08 -15.59
C LEU A 31 -17.04 34.29 -16.81
N ASP A 32 -16.06 33.40 -16.65
CA ASP A 32 -15.72 32.42 -17.68
C ASP A 32 -16.95 31.52 -17.92
N PRO A 33 -17.30 31.19 -19.17
CA PRO A 33 -18.34 30.22 -19.47
C PRO A 33 -18.18 28.91 -18.69
N GLU A 34 -16.95 28.41 -18.52
CA GLU A 34 -16.68 27.18 -17.76
C GLU A 34 -17.14 27.28 -16.30
N SER A 35 -17.12 28.48 -15.72
CA SER A 35 -17.58 28.72 -14.34
C SER A 35 -19.09 28.94 -14.20
N ARG A 36 -19.85 28.92 -15.32
CA ARG A 36 -21.26 29.37 -15.35
C ARG A 36 -22.20 28.46 -16.13
N GLU A 37 -21.68 27.61 -17.01
CA GLU A 37 -22.47 26.76 -17.88
C GLU A 37 -22.99 25.52 -17.14
N ALA A 38 -24.29 25.50 -16.85
CA ALA A 38 -24.96 24.38 -16.17
C ALA A 38 -24.92 23.05 -16.96
N VAL A 39 -24.48 23.05 -18.22
CA VAL A 39 -24.27 21.82 -18.99
C VAL A 39 -23.03 21.05 -18.52
N LEU A 40 -22.02 21.75 -17.96
CA LEU A 40 -20.82 21.10 -17.44
C LEU A 40 -21.14 20.27 -16.18
N ASP A 41 -22.11 20.72 -15.38
CA ASP A 41 -22.67 19.96 -14.26
C ASP A 41 -23.36 18.65 -14.68
N ALA A 42 -23.72 18.51 -15.96
CA ALA A 42 -24.28 17.27 -16.51
C ALA A 42 -23.19 16.30 -17.00
N ASP A 43 -21.97 16.78 -17.24
CA ASP A 43 -20.83 15.99 -17.72
C ASP A 43 -20.20 15.20 -16.56
N GLN A 44 -20.10 13.88 -16.72
CA GLN A 44 -19.54 12.99 -15.71
C GLN A 44 -18.04 13.20 -15.50
N SER A 45 -17.35 13.72 -16.52
CA SER A 45 -15.92 14.02 -16.53
C SER A 45 -15.58 15.39 -15.93
N HIS A 46 -16.59 16.23 -15.67
CA HIS A 46 -16.36 17.54 -15.09
C HIS A 46 -16.14 17.49 -13.57
N GLY A 47 -15.28 18.39 -13.09
CA GLY A 47 -14.88 18.50 -11.69
C GLY A 47 -13.57 17.78 -11.39
N HIS A 48 -13.30 17.58 -10.10
CA HIS A 48 -12.12 16.88 -9.59
C HIS A 48 -12.37 16.38 -8.17
N ALA A 49 -11.51 15.48 -7.70
CA ALA A 49 -11.36 15.17 -6.28
C ALA A 49 -10.67 16.33 -5.55
N LYS A 50 -11.15 16.72 -4.36
CA LYS A 50 -10.44 17.72 -3.54
C LYS A 50 -9.23 17.07 -2.84
N ALA A 51 -8.13 17.81 -2.72
CA ALA A 51 -7.00 17.36 -1.92
C ALA A 51 -7.37 17.32 -0.41
N PRO A 52 -6.75 16.43 0.39
CA PRO A 52 -7.07 16.31 1.82
C PRO A 52 -7.01 17.62 2.60
N LEU A 53 -5.96 18.43 2.39
CA LEU A 53 -5.80 19.70 3.09
C LEU A 53 -6.86 20.72 2.66
N ASP A 54 -7.24 20.72 1.38
CA ASP A 54 -8.28 21.61 0.86
C ASP A 54 -9.66 21.30 1.47
N LYS A 55 -9.96 20.02 1.71
CA LYS A 55 -11.18 19.59 2.41
C LYS A 55 -11.24 20.20 3.81
N VAL A 56 -10.17 20.07 4.59
CA VAL A 56 -10.08 20.62 5.96
C VAL A 56 -10.22 22.14 5.95
N ILE A 57 -9.46 22.83 5.08
CA ILE A 57 -9.49 24.29 4.96
C ILE A 57 -10.88 24.78 4.53
N SER A 58 -11.53 24.08 3.59
CA SER A 58 -12.89 24.40 3.15
C SER A 58 -13.87 24.35 4.32
N VAL A 59 -13.83 23.29 5.13
CA VAL A 59 -14.69 23.17 6.32
C VAL A 59 -14.39 24.28 7.33
N PHE A 60 -13.12 24.54 7.64
CA PHE A 60 -12.74 25.58 8.60
C PHE A 60 -13.22 26.97 8.18
N ARG A 61 -13.12 27.28 6.89
CA ARG A 61 -13.59 28.55 6.32
C ARG A 61 -15.11 28.63 6.34
N SER A 62 -15.79 27.62 5.82
CA SER A 62 -17.26 27.60 5.68
C SER A 62 -17.96 27.60 7.04
N MET A 63 -17.39 26.94 8.04
CA MET A 63 -17.95 26.89 9.41
C MET A 63 -17.49 28.05 10.30
N GLY A 64 -16.73 29.01 9.74
CA GLY A 64 -16.29 30.20 10.44
C GLY A 64 -15.42 29.89 11.67
N LEU A 65 -14.30 29.19 11.48
CA LEU A 65 -13.35 28.90 12.55
C LEU A 65 -12.90 30.19 13.25
N LYS A 66 -13.09 30.25 14.57
CA LYS A 66 -12.65 31.33 15.45
C LYS A 66 -11.53 30.83 16.35
N PHE A 67 -10.52 31.66 16.53
CA PHE A 67 -9.41 31.39 17.42
C PHE A 67 -9.64 32.12 18.75
N GLU A 68 -9.32 31.46 19.86
CA GLU A 68 -9.32 32.10 21.18
C GLU A 68 -8.26 33.21 21.28
N SER A 69 -7.19 33.10 20.48
CA SER A 69 -6.13 34.11 20.39
C SER A 69 -5.47 34.12 19.01
N PRO A 70 -5.06 35.29 18.48
CA PRO A 70 -4.32 35.38 17.21
C PRO A 70 -2.93 34.74 17.25
N LEU A 71 -2.41 34.41 18.44
CA LEU A 71 -1.17 33.66 18.63
C LEU A 71 -1.38 32.15 18.55
N VAL A 72 -2.64 31.72 18.38
CA VAL A 72 -3.07 30.33 18.40
C VAL A 72 -3.59 29.96 17.02
N MET A 73 -2.69 29.48 16.17
CA MET A 73 -3.07 28.79 14.94
C MET A 73 -2.80 27.29 15.08
N PRO A 74 -3.75 26.42 14.68
CA PRO A 74 -3.46 25.03 14.45
C PRO A 74 -2.44 24.94 13.32
N THR A 75 -1.32 24.30 13.61
CA THR A 75 -0.31 24.06 12.60
C THR A 75 -0.61 22.73 11.94
N LEU A 76 -1.36 22.72 10.83
CA LEU A 76 -1.59 21.53 9.99
C LEU A 76 -0.30 21.02 9.31
N LEU A 77 0.85 21.22 9.95
CA LEU A 77 2.18 20.81 9.50
C LEU A 77 2.18 19.29 9.46
N ASP A 78 2.10 18.62 10.62
CA ASP A 78 2.29 17.16 10.80
C ASP A 78 1.03 16.32 10.46
N SER A 79 0.31 16.72 9.41
CA SER A 79 -0.92 16.04 8.95
C SER A 79 -0.67 15.00 7.84
N TYR A 80 0.59 14.83 7.43
CA TYR A 80 0.96 13.85 6.40
C TYR A 80 0.63 12.41 6.82
N ASP A 81 0.96 12.01 8.04
CA ASP A 81 0.72 10.63 8.51
C ASP A 81 -0.77 10.32 8.72
N THR A 82 -1.59 11.35 8.97
CA THR A 82 -3.02 11.19 9.29
C THR A 82 -3.93 11.30 8.08
N ILE A 83 -3.78 12.33 7.25
CA ILE A 83 -4.65 12.59 6.09
C ILE A 83 -3.89 12.57 4.76
N GLY A 84 -2.60 12.25 4.77
CA GLY A 84 -1.77 12.15 3.57
C GLY A 84 -1.22 13.47 3.05
N GLN A 85 -1.53 14.59 3.72
CA GLN A 85 -1.07 15.91 3.30
C GLN A 85 -0.86 16.83 4.50
N GLY A 86 0.40 17.24 4.68
CA GLY A 86 0.83 18.21 5.68
C GLY A 86 1.23 19.54 5.05
N SER A 87 1.04 20.64 5.76
CA SER A 87 1.48 21.96 5.29
C SER A 87 3.01 22.01 5.27
N TYR A 88 3.61 22.32 4.12
CA TYR A 88 5.08 22.32 3.92
C TYR A 88 5.77 20.96 4.05
N GLU A 89 5.03 19.86 4.00
CA GLU A 89 5.55 18.48 4.16
C GLU A 89 5.50 17.69 2.86
N SER A 90 5.68 18.36 1.71
CA SER A 90 5.72 17.63 0.43
C SER A 90 6.85 16.61 0.47
N PRO A 91 6.57 15.31 0.25
CA PRO A 91 7.57 14.24 0.32
C PRO A 91 8.57 14.31 -0.83
N SER A 92 8.28 15.12 -1.86
CA SER A 92 9.16 15.37 -3.00
C SER A 92 9.13 16.85 -3.39
N VAL A 93 10.08 17.26 -4.24
CA VAL A 93 10.09 18.60 -4.84
C VAL A 93 8.97 18.81 -5.87
N PHE A 94 8.23 17.76 -6.24
CA PHE A 94 7.18 17.82 -7.26
C PHE A 94 5.79 18.02 -6.65
N ASN A 95 5.33 17.10 -5.80
CA ASN A 95 4.07 17.21 -5.04
C ASN A 95 3.91 16.04 -4.04
N PHE A 96 2.74 15.94 -3.39
CA PHE A 96 2.26 14.81 -2.59
C PHE A 96 1.78 13.61 -3.43
N TYR A 97 1.47 13.83 -4.70
CA TYR A 97 0.88 12.85 -5.60
C TYR A 97 1.37 13.05 -7.04
N LEU A 98 1.23 12.01 -7.86
CA LEU A 98 1.59 12.04 -9.29
C LEU A 98 0.48 12.68 -10.11
N VAL A 99 0.81 13.58 -11.02
CA VAL A 99 -0.18 14.31 -11.84
C VAL A 99 -0.88 13.41 -12.85
N GLU A 100 -0.28 12.26 -13.14
CA GLU A 100 -0.78 11.24 -14.06
C GLU A 100 -1.64 10.18 -13.35
N PHE A 101 -1.73 10.18 -12.01
CA PHE A 101 -2.44 9.13 -11.28
C PHE A 101 -3.94 9.16 -11.61
N ALA A 102 -4.46 8.04 -12.11
CA ALA A 102 -5.88 7.82 -12.37
C ALA A 102 -6.48 6.90 -11.30
N HIS A 103 -7.58 7.32 -10.65
CA HIS A 103 -8.26 6.45 -9.68
C HIS A 103 -8.86 5.25 -10.40
N PRO A 104 -8.69 4.03 -9.85
CA PRO A 104 -9.26 2.83 -10.43
C PRO A 104 -10.79 2.89 -10.57
N GLY A 105 -11.31 2.25 -11.61
CA GLY A 105 -12.73 2.29 -11.94
C GLY A 105 -13.09 3.51 -12.77
N ALA A 106 -14.16 4.22 -12.41
CA ALA A 106 -14.82 5.16 -13.32
C ALA A 106 -13.93 6.29 -13.87
N VAL A 107 -12.95 6.77 -13.10
CA VAL A 107 -11.99 7.79 -13.57
C VAL A 107 -11.03 7.19 -14.61
N GLN A 108 -10.38 6.08 -14.27
CA GLN A 108 -9.46 5.38 -15.16
C GLN A 108 -10.15 4.86 -16.42
N ASP A 109 -11.34 4.27 -16.31
CA ASP A 109 -12.13 3.75 -17.43
C ASP A 109 -12.51 4.85 -18.44
N ALA A 110 -12.65 6.08 -17.96
CA ALA A 110 -12.90 7.26 -18.78
C ALA A 110 -11.63 7.87 -19.40
N GLY A 111 -10.44 7.33 -19.08
CA GLY A 111 -9.15 7.88 -19.51
C GLY A 111 -8.82 9.23 -18.86
N LEU A 112 -9.33 9.47 -17.66
CA LEU A 112 -9.08 10.69 -16.89
C LEU A 112 -8.02 10.46 -15.81
N THR A 113 -7.48 11.55 -15.26
CA THR A 113 -6.60 11.52 -14.09
C THR A 113 -7.33 12.10 -12.88
N SER A 114 -6.92 11.66 -11.69
CA SER A 114 -7.38 12.17 -10.39
C SER A 114 -6.26 12.12 -9.36
N PRO A 115 -5.21 12.95 -9.51
CA PRO A 115 -3.98 12.90 -8.73
C PRO A 115 -4.20 12.83 -7.21
N GLU A 116 -5.11 13.65 -6.70
CA GLU A 116 -5.40 13.78 -5.26
C GLU A 116 -5.88 12.47 -4.64
N THR A 117 -6.50 11.61 -5.44
CA THR A 117 -7.03 10.33 -4.98
C THR A 117 -5.95 9.28 -4.73
N SER A 118 -4.68 9.54 -5.14
CA SER A 118 -3.56 8.67 -4.74
C SER A 118 -3.35 8.67 -3.22
N LEU A 119 -3.85 9.71 -2.54
CA LEU A 119 -3.84 9.83 -1.08
C LEU A 119 -5.05 9.18 -0.40
N TYR A 120 -6.01 8.64 -1.17
CA TYR A 120 -7.20 7.97 -0.64
C TYR A 120 -6.83 6.59 -0.13
N GLN A 121 -6.43 6.56 1.14
CA GLN A 121 -6.18 5.34 1.90
C GLN A 121 -7.29 5.17 2.94
N SER A 122 -7.80 3.95 3.13
CA SER A 122 -8.95 3.66 3.99
C SER A 122 -8.83 4.29 5.37
N TYR A 123 -7.70 4.08 6.05
CA TYR A 123 -7.48 4.65 7.37
C TYR A 123 -7.45 6.18 7.36
N ARG A 124 -6.89 6.82 6.32
CA ARG A 124 -6.80 8.29 6.19
C ARG A 124 -8.16 8.92 5.91
N LEU A 125 -8.99 8.25 5.10
CA LEU A 125 -10.35 8.70 4.80
C LEU A 125 -11.21 8.67 6.06
N LEU A 126 -11.17 7.55 6.80
CA LEU A 126 -11.91 7.42 8.05
C LEU A 126 -11.38 8.40 9.11
N TYR A 127 -10.06 8.54 9.23
CA TYR A 127 -9.45 9.51 10.14
C TYR A 127 -9.84 10.94 9.80
N LEU A 128 -9.81 11.32 8.52
CA LEU A 128 -10.23 12.62 8.04
C LEU A 128 -11.68 12.92 8.44
N LEU A 129 -12.61 11.99 8.19
CA LEU A 129 -14.01 12.13 8.57
C LEU A 129 -14.21 12.20 10.08
N ASP A 130 -13.53 11.35 10.84
CA ASP A 130 -13.65 11.30 12.30
C ASP A 130 -13.04 12.55 12.95
N ALA A 131 -11.94 13.07 12.41
CA ALA A 131 -11.32 14.32 12.85
C ALA A 131 -12.17 15.55 12.49
N MET A 132 -12.78 15.61 11.29
CA MET A 132 -13.73 16.68 10.96
C MET A 132 -14.97 16.61 11.86
N SER A 133 -15.52 15.42 12.08
CA SER A 133 -16.67 15.20 12.97
C SER A 133 -16.37 15.53 14.43
N THR A 134 -15.15 15.22 14.88
CA THR A 134 -14.64 15.61 16.21
C THR A 134 -14.49 17.12 16.31
N THR A 135 -14.00 17.78 15.26
CA THR A 135 -13.89 19.25 15.22
C THR A 135 -15.26 19.93 15.30
N VAL A 136 -16.29 19.36 14.66
CA VAL A 136 -17.69 19.84 14.81
C VAL A 136 -18.18 19.74 16.26
N LYS A 137 -17.81 18.68 17.00
CA LYS A 137 -18.25 18.45 18.38
C LYS A 137 -17.51 19.27 19.41
N PHE A 138 -16.19 19.39 19.28
CA PHE A 138 -15.30 19.87 20.34
C PHE A 138 -14.42 21.04 19.91
N GLY A 139 -14.52 21.49 18.65
CA GLY A 139 -13.55 22.38 18.05
C GLY A 139 -12.21 21.67 17.77
N VAL A 140 -11.24 22.44 17.30
CA VAL A 140 -9.88 21.97 17.06
C VAL A 140 -9.25 21.63 18.41
N ASN A 141 -8.97 20.37 18.67
CA ASN A 141 -8.57 19.88 19.99
C ASN A 141 -7.20 19.18 19.95
N ASP A 142 -6.52 19.13 21.09
CA ASP A 142 -5.28 18.36 21.29
C ASP A 142 -5.50 17.16 22.23
N CYS A 143 -6.70 16.59 22.20
CA CYS A 143 -7.06 15.50 23.09
C CYS A 143 -6.40 14.19 22.64
N PRO A 144 -5.56 13.53 23.47
CA PRO A 144 -4.84 12.33 23.03
C PRO A 144 -5.75 11.16 22.62
N ARG A 145 -6.98 11.13 23.15
CA ARG A 145 -7.98 10.09 22.90
C ARG A 145 -8.88 10.38 21.69
N LEU A 146 -8.89 11.61 21.20
CA LEU A 146 -9.76 12.03 20.10
C LEU A 146 -8.94 12.20 18.81
N PRO A 147 -9.53 11.91 17.64
CA PRO A 147 -8.93 12.26 16.36
C PRO A 147 -8.72 13.77 16.24
N ARG A 148 -7.57 14.18 15.71
CA ARG A 148 -7.20 15.58 15.58
C ARG A 148 -6.35 15.84 14.33
N PHE A 149 -6.47 17.03 13.79
CA PHE A 149 -5.49 17.53 12.82
C PHE A 149 -4.31 18.08 13.63
N GLU A 150 -3.12 17.49 13.47
CA GLU A 150 -1.99 17.74 14.38
C GLU A 150 -1.59 19.22 14.47
N GLY A 151 -0.93 19.59 15.58
CA GLY A 151 -0.17 20.84 15.71
C GLY A 151 -0.62 21.86 16.77
N TRP A 152 -0.25 21.60 18.03
CA TRP A 152 0.03 22.64 19.05
C TRP A 152 1.18 22.16 19.98
N ARG A 153 2.41 22.66 19.82
CA ARG A 153 3.54 22.32 20.73
C ARG A 153 3.91 23.50 21.61
N ASN A 154 3.26 23.60 22.78
CA ASN A 154 3.94 24.00 24.01
C ASN A 154 3.15 23.54 25.26
N SER A 155 3.77 22.60 25.98
CA SER A 155 3.48 22.14 27.34
C SER A 155 2.35 22.84 28.12
N SER A 156 1.15 22.28 28.10
CA SER A 156 0.17 22.43 29.18
C SER A 156 -0.52 21.10 29.43
N PRO A 157 -0.86 20.72 30.68
CA PRO A 157 -1.61 19.49 30.93
C PRO A 157 -3.05 19.69 30.45
N PHE A 158 -3.35 19.26 29.22
CA PHE A 158 -4.61 19.61 28.56
C PHE A 158 -5.83 18.91 29.18
N GLN A 159 -6.84 19.71 29.50
CA GLN A 159 -8.17 19.25 29.88
C GLN A 159 -8.95 18.94 28.61
N CYS A 160 -9.62 17.79 28.58
CA CYS A 160 -10.48 17.37 27.48
C CYS A 160 -11.93 17.43 27.90
N SER A 161 -12.78 18.03 27.06
CA SER A 161 -14.22 17.84 27.19
C SER A 161 -14.58 16.43 26.71
N THR A 162 -15.47 15.77 27.46
CA THR A 162 -16.20 14.57 27.00
C THR A 162 -17.67 14.88 26.78
N VAL A 163 -18.06 16.15 26.89
CA VAL A 163 -19.43 16.64 26.71
C VAL A 163 -19.54 17.19 25.30
N GLU A 164 -20.32 16.51 24.47
CA GLU A 164 -20.59 16.89 23.09
C GLU A 164 -21.03 18.37 23.00
N GLY A 165 -20.45 19.13 22.06
CA GLY A 165 -20.75 20.54 21.84
C GLY A 165 -20.04 21.51 22.80
N ASN A 166 -19.34 21.02 23.83
CA ASN A 166 -18.51 21.88 24.67
C ASN A 166 -17.13 22.07 24.02
N THR A 167 -16.83 23.32 23.69
CA THR A 167 -15.57 23.77 23.07
C THR A 167 -14.71 24.63 24.00
N ASP A 168 -14.97 24.65 25.31
CA ASP A 168 -14.31 25.53 26.29
C ASP A 168 -12.78 25.30 26.37
N PHE A 169 -12.34 24.08 26.04
CA PHE A 169 -10.92 23.70 26.02
C PHE A 169 -10.31 23.75 24.62
N SER A 170 -11.08 24.23 23.64
CA SER A 170 -10.65 24.28 22.26
C SER A 170 -9.87 25.56 21.96
N PRO A 171 -8.62 25.50 21.46
CA PRO A 171 -7.92 26.68 20.95
C PRO A 171 -8.64 27.38 19.79
N ALA A 172 -9.47 26.65 19.04
CA ALA A 172 -10.28 27.20 17.97
C ALA A 172 -11.60 26.45 17.81
N HIS A 173 -12.70 27.14 17.57
CA HIS A 173 -14.04 26.53 17.46
C HIS A 173 -14.83 27.12 16.30
N PHE A 174 -15.81 26.39 15.79
CA PHE A 174 -16.69 26.89 14.74
C PHE A 174 -17.69 27.90 15.31
N SER A 175 -17.86 29.03 14.64
CA SER A 175 -18.86 30.05 15.00
C SER A 175 -20.12 29.99 14.15
N TYR A 176 -20.21 29.02 13.24
CA TYR A 176 -21.36 28.84 12.36
C TYR A 176 -22.67 28.70 13.14
N TRP A 177 -23.65 29.48 12.71
CA TRP A 177 -25.04 29.35 13.09
C TRP A 177 -25.89 29.66 11.85
N PRO A 178 -26.87 28.81 11.48
CA PRO A 178 -27.67 29.01 10.28
C PRO A 178 -28.49 30.30 10.36
N SER A 179 -28.69 30.94 9.22
CA SER A 179 -29.51 32.14 9.08
C SER A 179 -30.99 31.90 9.40
N SER A 180 -31.47 30.67 9.24
CA SER A 180 -32.82 30.23 9.62
C SER A 180 -32.82 28.86 10.29
N VAL A 181 -33.54 28.76 11.41
CA VAL A 181 -33.81 27.54 12.17
C VAL A 181 -35.31 27.19 12.18
N GLU A 182 -36.06 27.66 11.18
CA GLU A 182 -37.51 27.40 11.09
C GLU A 182 -37.82 25.93 10.76
N SER A 183 -36.92 25.24 10.08
CA SER A 183 -37.06 23.82 9.73
C SER A 183 -35.70 23.15 9.59
N VAL A 184 -35.65 21.82 9.61
CA VAL A 184 -34.43 21.09 9.27
C VAL A 184 -34.01 21.36 7.82
N GLN A 185 -34.98 21.44 6.91
CA GLN A 185 -34.71 21.75 5.50
C GLN A 185 -33.94 23.07 5.32
N SER A 186 -34.31 24.14 6.05
CA SER A 186 -33.58 25.41 5.95
C SER A 186 -32.14 25.31 6.45
N ILE A 187 -31.90 24.50 7.49
CA ILE A 187 -30.56 24.24 8.02
C ILE A 187 -29.72 23.44 7.02
N VAL A 188 -30.28 22.36 6.46
CA VAL A 188 -29.58 21.47 5.52
C VAL A 188 -29.29 22.19 4.20
N SER A 189 -30.22 22.96 3.65
CA SER A 189 -30.00 23.70 2.41
C SER A 189 -28.91 24.78 2.57
N GLU A 190 -28.84 25.48 3.71
CA GLU A 190 -27.76 26.44 3.96
C GLU A 190 -26.40 25.75 4.13
N LEU A 191 -26.36 24.62 4.85
CA LEU A 191 -25.14 23.82 4.96
C LEU A 191 -24.71 23.22 3.61
N SER A 192 -25.65 22.79 2.78
CA SER A 192 -25.39 22.32 1.41
C SER A 192 -24.70 23.42 0.59
N LEU A 193 -25.18 24.66 0.66
CA LEU A 193 -24.51 25.80 0.04
C LEU A 193 -23.08 25.98 0.55
N LEU A 194 -22.87 25.93 1.87
CA LEU A 194 -21.58 26.22 2.50
C LEU A 194 -20.54 25.11 2.34
N LEU A 195 -20.95 23.85 2.39
CA LEU A 195 -20.05 22.68 2.42
C LEU A 195 -19.91 22.02 1.05
N THR A 196 -20.93 22.09 0.21
CA THR A 196 -20.94 21.43 -1.12
C THR A 196 -21.02 22.40 -2.29
N SER A 197 -21.16 23.70 -2.03
CA SER A 197 -21.49 24.71 -3.05
C SER A 197 -22.84 24.46 -3.73
N SER A 198 -23.82 23.98 -2.97
CA SER A 198 -25.17 23.61 -3.46
C SER A 198 -25.19 22.45 -4.45
N ARG A 199 -24.18 21.57 -4.43
CA ARG A 199 -24.11 20.39 -5.30
C ARG A 199 -24.72 19.14 -4.67
N MET A 200 -25.13 19.19 -3.40
CA MET A 200 -25.79 18.07 -2.73
C MET A 200 -26.97 17.56 -3.55
N SER A 201 -27.01 16.24 -3.77
CA SER A 201 -28.13 15.61 -4.44
C SER A 201 -29.42 15.73 -3.63
N ALA A 202 -30.56 15.82 -4.32
CA ALA A 202 -31.86 15.90 -3.68
C ALA A 202 -32.17 14.68 -2.80
N SER A 203 -31.66 13.50 -3.18
CA SER A 203 -31.76 12.26 -2.39
C SER A 203 -30.98 12.39 -1.08
N ASN A 204 -29.69 12.78 -1.13
CA ASN A 204 -28.89 12.99 0.08
C ASN A 204 -29.47 14.09 0.97
N GLU A 205 -29.92 15.21 0.39
CA GLU A 205 -30.55 16.30 1.15
C GLU A 205 -31.83 15.84 1.86
N ALA A 206 -32.69 15.06 1.18
CA ALA A 206 -33.91 14.51 1.77
C ALA A 206 -33.59 13.49 2.87
N LEU A 207 -32.63 12.58 2.65
CA LEU A 207 -32.21 11.59 3.63
C LEU A 207 -31.65 12.27 4.89
N ILE A 208 -30.71 13.20 4.74
CA ILE A 208 -30.13 13.95 5.87
C ILE A 208 -31.21 14.72 6.62
N THR A 209 -32.12 15.39 5.90
CA THR A 209 -33.24 16.09 6.52
C THR A 209 -34.10 15.14 7.36
N SER A 210 -34.41 13.95 6.83
CA SER A 210 -35.21 12.94 7.54
C SER A 210 -34.51 12.38 8.78
N LEU A 211 -33.19 12.19 8.72
CA LEU A 211 -32.39 11.66 9.84
C LEU A 211 -32.17 12.70 10.95
N VAL A 212 -32.13 13.99 10.59
CA VAL A 212 -31.94 15.09 11.56
C VAL A 212 -33.26 15.53 12.19
N GLN A 213 -34.41 15.35 11.51
CA GLN A 213 -35.72 15.75 12.01
C GLN A 213 -36.04 15.25 13.43
N PRO A 214 -35.81 13.97 13.80
CA PRO A 214 -36.06 13.49 15.15
C PRO A 214 -35.23 14.21 16.22
N ILE A 215 -34.00 14.62 15.90
CA ILE A 215 -33.13 15.39 16.82
C ILE A 215 -33.67 16.81 16.96
N PHE A 216 -34.03 17.45 15.85
CA PHE A 216 -34.62 18.78 15.84
C PHE A 216 -35.92 18.84 16.67
N ASP A 217 -36.76 17.81 16.56
CA ASP A 217 -38.05 17.72 17.29
C ASP A 217 -37.87 17.62 18.82
N THR A 218 -36.68 17.28 19.32
CA THR A 218 -36.37 17.31 20.77
C THR A 218 -36.22 18.74 21.32
N GLY A 219 -36.03 19.73 20.44
CA GLY A 219 -35.72 21.12 20.79
C GLY A 219 -34.23 21.42 20.93
N ASP A 220 -33.35 20.41 20.83
CA ASP A 220 -31.89 20.62 20.82
C ASP A 220 -31.40 21.00 19.40
N ILE A 221 -31.65 22.26 19.04
CA ILE A 221 -31.30 22.81 17.72
C ILE A 221 -29.79 22.76 17.47
N ALA A 222 -28.97 22.98 18.50
CA ALA A 222 -27.52 22.94 18.37
C ALA A 222 -27.05 21.51 18.02
N LYS A 223 -27.65 20.49 18.62
CA LYS A 223 -27.38 19.10 18.28
C LYS A 223 -27.87 18.75 16.87
N ALA A 224 -29.03 19.25 16.45
CA ALA A 224 -29.53 19.06 15.09
C ALA A 224 -28.59 19.67 14.04
N ILE A 225 -28.05 20.86 14.29
CA ILE A 225 -27.05 21.49 13.40
C ILE A 225 -25.78 20.64 13.32
N ARG A 226 -25.25 20.17 14.46
CA ARG A 226 -24.05 19.31 14.48
C ARG A 226 -24.28 17.98 13.75
N ALA A 227 -25.45 17.37 13.90
CA ALA A 227 -25.83 16.16 13.19
C ALA A 227 -25.85 16.40 11.67
N ALA A 228 -26.49 17.48 11.21
CA ALA A 228 -26.51 17.85 9.80
C ALA A 228 -25.10 18.11 9.25
N GLN A 229 -24.25 18.84 9.99
CA GLN A 229 -22.85 19.05 9.61
C GLN A 229 -22.11 17.73 9.42
N GLN A 230 -22.23 16.80 10.38
CA GLN A 230 -21.54 15.52 10.34
C GLN A 230 -22.01 14.64 9.18
N TYR A 231 -23.31 14.50 8.94
CA TYR A 231 -23.80 13.73 7.80
C TYR A 231 -23.37 14.32 6.46
N ILE A 232 -23.44 15.64 6.29
CA ILE A 232 -23.02 16.29 5.05
C ILE A 232 -21.53 16.03 4.79
N LEU A 233 -20.69 16.04 5.82
CA LEU A 233 -19.26 15.77 5.70
C LEU A 233 -18.93 14.34 5.26
N THR A 234 -19.86 13.38 5.31
CA THR A 234 -19.61 12.02 4.79
C THR A 234 -20.02 11.85 3.32
N THR A 235 -20.70 12.83 2.72
CA THR A 235 -21.20 12.78 1.33
C THR A 235 -20.11 13.06 0.29
N PRO A 236 -20.12 12.42 -0.91
CA PRO A 236 -19.17 12.73 -1.98
C PRO A 236 -19.19 14.19 -2.44
N GLU A 237 -20.33 14.87 -2.34
CA GLU A 237 -20.50 16.28 -2.69
C GLU A 237 -19.68 17.23 -1.80
N ALA A 238 -19.35 16.81 -0.58
CA ALA A 238 -18.41 17.53 0.28
C ALA A 238 -16.95 17.38 -0.18
N HIS A 239 -16.63 16.32 -0.92
CA HIS A 239 -15.25 15.90 -1.22
C HIS A 239 -14.82 16.03 -2.67
N THR A 240 -15.77 16.30 -3.56
CA THR A 240 -15.55 16.45 -4.99
C THR A 240 -16.21 17.73 -5.50
N THR A 241 -15.88 18.15 -6.72
CA THR A 241 -16.51 19.31 -7.36
C THR A 241 -17.50 18.95 -8.46
N GLY A 242 -17.55 17.69 -8.87
CA GLY A 242 -18.59 17.17 -9.77
C GLY A 242 -19.91 16.91 -9.04
N ILE A 243 -20.99 16.73 -9.80
CA ILE A 243 -22.30 16.38 -9.23
C ILE A 243 -22.37 14.88 -8.97
N ALA A 244 -22.49 14.49 -7.71
CA ALA A 244 -22.77 13.11 -7.34
C ALA A 244 -24.25 12.78 -7.57
N ARG A 245 -24.51 11.64 -8.19
CA ARG A 245 -25.84 11.05 -8.41
C ARG A 245 -25.77 9.64 -7.85
N ILE A 246 -26.24 9.47 -6.62
CA ILE A 246 -26.11 8.24 -5.84
C ILE A 246 -27.50 7.75 -5.43
N SER A 247 -27.71 6.45 -5.56
CA SER A 247 -28.92 5.78 -5.09
C SER A 247 -28.83 5.51 -3.58
N GLU A 248 -29.99 5.30 -2.94
CA GLU A 248 -30.07 4.92 -1.53
C GLU A 248 -29.54 3.50 -1.24
N ASN A 249 -29.20 2.72 -2.28
CA ASN A 249 -28.68 1.37 -2.12
C ASN A 249 -27.20 1.41 -1.76
N GLU A 250 -26.86 0.83 -0.60
CA GLU A 250 -25.48 0.63 -0.18
C GLU A 250 -24.70 -0.20 -1.20
N ARG A 251 -23.44 0.18 -1.43
CA ARG A 251 -22.51 -0.61 -2.23
C ARG A 251 -22.27 -1.94 -1.55
N GLN A 252 -22.58 -3.03 -2.24
CA GLN A 252 -22.38 -4.38 -1.71
C GLN A 252 -20.90 -4.74 -1.83
N LEU A 253 -20.16 -4.52 -0.74
CA LEU A 253 -18.82 -5.02 -0.55
C LEU A 253 -18.89 -6.22 0.38
N THR A 254 -18.58 -7.40 -0.13
CA THR A 254 -18.57 -8.64 0.64
C THR A 254 -17.20 -9.28 0.53
N GLY A 255 -16.72 -9.83 1.65
CA GLY A 255 -15.57 -10.73 1.62
C GLY A 255 -15.90 -12.02 0.87
N TYR A 256 -14.91 -12.92 0.76
CA TYR A 256 -15.14 -14.22 0.14
C TYR A 256 -16.05 -15.09 1.02
N GLU A 257 -17.13 -15.62 0.44
CA GLU A 257 -18.05 -16.53 1.16
C GLU A 257 -17.69 -18.01 1.00
N SER A 258 -17.00 -18.38 -0.09
CA SER A 258 -16.66 -19.78 -0.41
C SER A 258 -15.24 -20.15 0.00
N LYS A 259 -14.91 -21.42 0.25
CA LYS A 259 -13.52 -21.75 0.64
C LYS A 259 -12.55 -21.52 -0.54
N PRO A 260 -11.36 -20.95 -0.29
CA PRO A 260 -10.38 -20.71 -1.34
C PRO A 260 -9.81 -22.00 -1.91
N ARG A 261 -9.38 -21.94 -3.18
CA ARG A 261 -8.73 -23.05 -3.87
C ARG A 261 -7.23 -23.14 -3.55
N GLY A 262 -6.80 -24.23 -2.92
CA GLY A 262 -5.38 -24.52 -2.69
C GLY A 262 -4.83 -23.98 -1.36
N PRO A 263 -3.57 -24.31 -1.00
CA PRO A 263 -2.97 -23.92 0.28
C PRO A 263 -2.79 -22.40 0.39
N TYR A 264 -2.63 -21.89 1.60
CA TYR A 264 -2.27 -20.50 1.86
C TYR A 264 -0.85 -20.20 1.35
N LYS A 265 -0.64 -19.03 0.76
CA LYS A 265 0.68 -18.46 0.46
C LYS A 265 0.63 -16.95 0.65
N ALA A 266 1.70 -16.38 1.19
CA ALA A 266 1.80 -14.94 1.36
C ALA A 266 3.13 -14.36 0.92
N LEU A 267 3.04 -13.20 0.29
CA LEU A 267 4.19 -12.40 -0.14
C LEU A 267 4.23 -11.11 0.68
N VAL A 268 5.39 -10.78 1.25
CA VAL A 268 5.67 -9.48 1.86
C VAL A 268 6.75 -8.79 1.04
N PHE A 269 6.40 -7.70 0.38
CA PHE A 269 7.37 -6.80 -0.23
C PHE A 269 7.75 -5.69 0.73
N LEU A 270 9.02 -5.67 1.14
CA LEU A 270 9.61 -4.64 1.98
C LEU A 270 10.28 -3.60 1.07
N ASN A 271 9.59 -2.48 0.85
CA ASN A 271 10.10 -1.36 0.04
C ASN A 271 10.88 -0.38 0.92
N PHE A 272 12.20 -0.43 0.83
CA PHE A 272 13.09 0.40 1.62
C PHE A 272 13.43 1.64 0.80
N SER A 273 12.52 2.61 0.89
CA SER A 273 12.56 3.81 0.08
C SER A 273 13.75 4.69 0.47
N GLY A 274 14.42 5.21 -0.53
CA GLY A 274 15.57 6.07 -0.39
C GLY A 274 16.79 5.55 -1.12
N GLY A 275 16.78 4.40 -1.78
CA GLY A 275 17.97 3.85 -2.42
C GLY A 275 18.98 3.28 -1.43
N VAL A 276 18.77 2.06 -0.97
CA VAL A 276 19.64 1.42 0.03
C VAL A 276 21.06 1.23 -0.51
N ASP A 277 22.07 1.55 0.32
CA ASP A 277 23.49 1.27 0.03
C ASP A 277 23.82 -0.22 0.21
N SER A 278 23.19 -1.03 -0.62
CA SER A 278 23.22 -2.50 -0.58
C SER A 278 24.60 -3.09 -0.89
N TYR A 279 25.53 -2.32 -1.45
CA TYR A 279 26.94 -2.71 -1.58
C TYR A 279 27.64 -2.88 -0.23
N ASN A 280 27.15 -2.22 0.83
CA ASN A 280 27.57 -2.49 2.21
C ASN A 280 26.79 -3.64 2.86
N LEU A 281 25.70 -4.14 2.25
CA LEU A 281 24.93 -5.29 2.73
C LEU A 281 25.56 -6.62 2.31
N LEU A 282 25.95 -6.74 1.03
CA LEU A 282 26.54 -7.94 0.43
C LEU A 282 27.89 -7.58 -0.20
N VAL A 283 28.99 -8.00 0.44
CA VAL A 283 30.36 -7.59 0.09
C VAL A 283 31.15 -8.79 -0.43
N PRO A 284 31.86 -8.71 -1.57
CA PRO A 284 32.68 -9.79 -2.07
C PRO A 284 33.85 -10.07 -1.13
N LYS A 285 34.13 -11.35 -0.88
CA LYS A 285 35.24 -11.81 -0.04
C LYS A 285 36.08 -12.85 -0.77
N GLY A 286 37.27 -13.08 -0.24
CA GLY A 286 38.19 -14.09 -0.75
C GLY A 286 38.68 -13.75 -2.15
N GLN A 287 39.07 -14.77 -2.89
CA GLN A 287 39.61 -14.64 -4.25
C GLN A 287 38.47 -14.61 -5.27
N CYS A 288 38.42 -13.55 -6.08
CA CYS A 288 37.46 -13.36 -7.15
C CYS A 288 38.14 -13.46 -8.52
N GLY A 289 37.41 -13.95 -9.52
CA GLY A 289 37.86 -14.03 -10.91
C GLY A 289 39.24 -14.69 -11.06
N SER A 290 40.21 -13.94 -11.61
CA SER A 290 41.58 -14.39 -11.84
C SER A 290 42.50 -14.40 -10.60
N GLY A 291 41.95 -14.27 -9.40
CA GLY A 291 42.70 -14.28 -8.13
C GLY A 291 42.88 -12.89 -7.47
N GLU A 292 42.01 -11.94 -7.78
CA GLU A 292 41.97 -10.67 -7.05
C GLU A 292 41.32 -10.85 -5.68
N ASP A 293 41.78 -10.13 -4.65
CA ASP A 293 41.10 -10.08 -3.36
C ASP A 293 39.83 -9.22 -3.49
N GLY A 294 38.68 -9.87 -3.41
CA GLY A 294 37.37 -9.24 -3.59
C GLY A 294 37.09 -8.13 -2.58
N TYR A 295 37.47 -8.33 -1.32
CA TYR A 295 37.25 -7.32 -0.29
C TYR A 295 38.17 -6.13 -0.50
N ALA A 296 39.44 -6.37 -0.83
CA ALA A 296 40.38 -5.29 -1.08
C ALA A 296 39.95 -4.44 -2.28
N ALA A 297 39.47 -5.06 -3.36
CA ALA A 297 38.95 -4.37 -4.55
C ALA A 297 37.68 -3.56 -4.24
N TYR A 298 36.77 -4.14 -3.45
CA TYR A 298 35.60 -3.46 -2.91
C TYR A 298 36.00 -2.23 -2.10
N ALA A 299 36.82 -2.42 -1.07
CA ALA A 299 37.22 -1.36 -0.15
C ALA A 299 37.99 -0.23 -0.86
N ALA A 300 38.79 -0.55 -1.87
CA ALA A 300 39.49 0.45 -2.69
C ALA A 300 38.54 1.30 -3.55
N SER A 301 37.42 0.74 -3.97
CA SER A 301 36.42 1.44 -4.80
C SER A 301 35.46 2.30 -3.99
N ARG A 302 35.39 2.07 -2.67
CA ARG A 302 34.37 2.60 -1.77
C ARG A 302 35.00 3.61 -0.81
N GLY A 303 34.34 4.75 -0.58
CA GLY A 303 34.75 5.72 0.44
C GLY A 303 34.19 5.42 1.85
N ASN A 304 33.16 4.59 1.92
CA ASN A 304 32.40 4.22 3.13
C ASN A 304 32.32 2.68 3.27
N ALA A 305 33.41 1.99 2.95
CA ALA A 305 33.46 0.54 3.04
C ALA A 305 33.27 0.06 4.49
N ILE A 306 32.36 -0.89 4.70
CA ILE A 306 32.27 -1.62 5.96
C ILE A 306 33.60 -2.36 6.26
N PRO A 307 34.11 -2.31 7.51
CA PRO A 307 35.26 -3.10 7.94
C PRO A 307 35.07 -4.62 7.78
N LEU A 308 36.15 -5.35 7.50
CA LEU A 308 36.11 -6.80 7.25
C LEU A 308 35.59 -7.62 8.45
N ASP A 309 35.83 -7.16 9.67
CA ASP A 309 35.33 -7.76 10.91
C ASP A 309 33.83 -7.48 11.18
N GLY A 310 33.25 -6.53 10.43
CA GLY A 310 31.81 -6.27 10.37
C GLY A 310 31.05 -7.17 9.38
N LEU A 311 31.66 -8.25 8.87
CA LEU A 311 31.08 -9.10 7.83
C LEU A 311 31.00 -10.57 8.24
N THR A 312 29.78 -11.13 8.19
CA THR A 312 29.51 -12.56 8.37
C THR A 312 29.64 -13.30 7.04
N SER A 313 30.54 -14.27 6.94
CA SER A 313 30.78 -14.99 5.68
C SER A 313 29.64 -15.92 5.27
N ILE A 314 29.31 -15.90 3.97
CA ILE A 314 28.47 -16.87 3.26
C ILE A 314 29.23 -17.37 2.02
N SER A 315 28.85 -18.54 1.51
CA SER A 315 29.48 -19.13 0.31
C SER A 315 28.44 -19.43 -0.75
N THR A 316 28.78 -19.21 -2.00
CA THR A 316 27.86 -19.44 -3.12
C THR A 316 28.57 -20.04 -4.33
N SER A 317 27.81 -20.66 -5.22
CA SER A 317 28.28 -21.10 -6.53
C SER A 317 27.93 -20.07 -7.60
N ASP A 318 28.55 -20.18 -8.77
CA ASP A 318 28.14 -19.46 -9.99
C ASP A 318 28.22 -17.93 -9.92
N GLN A 319 29.03 -17.40 -9.00
CA GLN A 319 29.42 -15.99 -8.93
C GLN A 319 30.92 -15.81 -9.23
N VAL A 320 31.29 -14.57 -9.59
CA VAL A 320 32.69 -14.16 -9.79
C VAL A 320 33.55 -14.34 -8.54
N CYS A 321 32.93 -14.21 -7.35
CA CYS A 321 33.50 -14.50 -6.05
C CYS A 321 32.78 -15.71 -5.45
N LYS A 322 33.51 -16.63 -4.82
CA LYS A 322 32.91 -17.82 -4.16
C LYS A 322 32.45 -17.54 -2.73
N GLU A 323 32.94 -16.46 -2.14
CA GLU A 323 32.64 -16.06 -0.77
C GLU A 323 32.15 -14.62 -0.77
N PHE A 324 31.14 -14.35 0.04
CA PHE A 324 30.63 -13.01 0.31
C PHE A 324 30.53 -12.79 1.82
N GLY A 325 30.54 -11.54 2.24
CA GLY A 325 30.25 -11.10 3.58
C GLY A 325 28.89 -10.41 3.61
N VAL A 326 28.05 -10.77 4.58
CA VAL A 326 26.81 -10.08 4.92
C VAL A 326 27.09 -9.11 6.07
N HIS A 327 26.54 -7.89 6.01
CA HIS A 327 26.67 -6.90 7.08
C HIS A 327 26.25 -7.48 8.45
N SER A 328 27.11 -7.37 9.46
CA SER A 328 26.90 -8.03 10.77
C SER A 328 25.70 -7.48 11.55
N ASP A 329 25.40 -6.19 11.43
CA ASP A 329 24.17 -5.59 11.97
C ASP A 329 22.88 -6.18 11.38
N PHE A 330 22.97 -6.91 10.26
CA PHE A 330 21.87 -7.68 9.67
C PHE A 330 22.20 -9.18 9.56
N SER A 331 22.78 -9.74 10.63
CA SER A 331 23.25 -11.12 10.68
C SER A 331 22.18 -12.17 10.35
N LEU A 332 20.90 -11.88 10.58
CA LEU A 332 19.77 -12.77 10.34
C LEU A 332 19.78 -13.37 8.92
N LEU A 333 20.17 -12.58 7.90
CA LEU A 333 20.24 -13.06 6.52
C LEU A 333 21.34 -14.12 6.31
N ALA A 334 22.45 -14.00 7.05
CA ALA A 334 23.50 -15.02 7.05
C ALA A 334 23.13 -16.24 7.92
N ASP A 335 22.50 -16.00 9.08
CA ASP A 335 22.05 -17.05 9.99
C ASP A 335 20.97 -17.95 9.34
N LEU A 336 20.11 -17.36 8.51
CA LEU A 336 19.09 -18.04 7.72
C LEU A 336 19.48 -18.16 6.24
N TYR A 337 20.79 -18.24 5.93
CA TYR A 337 21.22 -18.24 4.53
C TYR A 337 20.63 -19.39 3.71
N ASN A 338 20.38 -20.56 4.30
CA ASN A 338 19.71 -21.67 3.60
C ASN A 338 18.24 -21.40 3.21
N GLN A 339 17.65 -20.35 3.76
CA GLN A 339 16.31 -19.84 3.49
C GLN A 339 16.35 -18.42 2.90
N THR A 340 17.54 -17.95 2.52
CA THR A 340 17.77 -16.62 1.95
C THR A 340 18.47 -16.74 0.60
N ILE A 341 17.99 -15.99 -0.38
CA ILE A 341 18.62 -15.78 -1.67
C ILE A 341 18.98 -14.30 -1.77
N PHE A 342 20.21 -13.98 -2.15
CA PHE A 342 20.55 -12.62 -2.57
C PHE A 342 20.41 -12.48 -4.08
N PHE A 343 19.97 -11.31 -4.54
CA PHE A 343 19.95 -10.95 -5.95
C PHE A 343 20.97 -9.86 -6.22
N ALA A 344 21.96 -10.17 -7.05
CA ALA A 344 23.08 -9.29 -7.35
C ALA A 344 22.81 -8.40 -8.59
N ASN A 345 23.27 -7.15 -8.50
CA ASN A 345 23.14 -6.10 -9.52
C ASN A 345 21.73 -5.97 -10.10
N ILE A 346 20.76 -5.83 -9.20
CA ILE A 346 19.34 -5.73 -9.50
C ILE A 346 18.88 -4.27 -9.51
N GLY A 347 17.92 -3.93 -10.36
CA GLY A 347 17.30 -2.62 -10.44
C GLY A 347 16.30 -2.53 -11.60
N THR A 348 15.56 -1.44 -11.72
CA THR A 348 14.69 -1.18 -12.88
C THR A 348 15.49 -1.21 -14.17
N LEU A 349 15.23 -2.16 -15.07
CA LEU A 349 15.99 -2.34 -16.31
C LEU A 349 15.06 -2.67 -17.47
N PHE A 350 15.06 -1.82 -18.49
CA PHE A 350 14.13 -1.89 -19.62
C PHE A 350 14.53 -2.97 -20.64
N LYS A 351 15.84 -3.20 -20.76
CA LYS A 351 16.48 -4.16 -21.67
C LYS A 351 17.93 -4.33 -21.24
N PRO A 352 18.67 -5.35 -21.72
CA PRO A 352 20.10 -5.42 -21.50
C PRO A 352 20.80 -4.17 -22.03
N LEU A 353 21.58 -3.51 -21.15
CA LEU A 353 22.32 -2.28 -21.45
C LEU A 353 23.78 -2.41 -20.99
N THR A 354 24.64 -1.58 -21.55
CA THR A 354 26.04 -1.36 -21.16
C THR A 354 26.35 0.14 -21.14
N ARG A 355 27.53 0.52 -20.64
CA ARG A 355 28.00 1.92 -20.68
C ARG A 355 28.08 2.54 -22.08
N HIS A 356 28.04 1.73 -23.13
CA HIS A 356 28.15 2.17 -24.51
C HIS A 356 26.78 2.41 -25.16
N ASP A 357 25.69 2.02 -24.50
CA ASP A 357 24.33 2.19 -24.98
C ASP A 357 23.71 3.52 -24.53
N GLU A 358 22.61 3.92 -25.16
CA GLU A 358 21.79 5.03 -24.69
C GLU A 358 20.98 4.61 -23.46
N TRP A 359 21.31 5.21 -22.32
CA TRP A 359 20.71 4.90 -21.01
C TRP A 359 19.67 5.93 -20.57
N ASN A 360 19.21 6.80 -21.48
CA ASN A 360 18.11 7.74 -21.21
C ASN A 360 16.75 7.01 -21.31
N VAL A 361 16.59 5.96 -20.51
CA VAL A 361 15.43 5.06 -20.49
C VAL A 361 14.49 5.43 -19.33
N GLY A 362 13.93 6.63 -19.41
CA GLY A 362 13.12 7.23 -18.34
C GLY A 362 13.92 8.13 -17.39
N ASP A 363 13.24 8.72 -16.42
CA ASP A 363 13.84 9.64 -15.45
C ASP A 363 14.57 8.87 -14.34
N LEU A 364 15.76 8.37 -14.68
CA LEU A 364 16.65 7.70 -13.74
C LEU A 364 17.13 8.66 -12.64
N PHE A 365 17.42 8.10 -11.46
CA PHE A 365 17.94 8.80 -10.28
C PHE A 365 16.97 9.78 -9.60
N ALA A 366 15.71 9.84 -10.01
CA ALA A 366 14.68 10.58 -9.30
C ALA A 366 13.83 9.62 -8.46
N HIS A 367 13.67 9.90 -7.16
CA HIS A 367 12.93 9.02 -6.24
C HIS A 367 11.52 8.72 -6.77
N ASN A 368 10.74 9.74 -7.11
CA ASN A 368 9.37 9.59 -7.60
C ASN A 368 9.30 8.69 -8.85
N SER A 369 10.13 8.96 -9.85
CA SER A 369 10.15 8.18 -11.10
C SER A 369 10.62 6.74 -10.86
N MET A 370 11.70 6.53 -10.10
CA MET A 370 12.22 5.17 -9.90
C MET A 370 11.32 4.35 -8.97
N GLN A 371 10.68 4.96 -7.98
CA GLN A 371 9.63 4.32 -7.17
C GLN A 371 8.43 3.94 -8.04
N TYR A 372 7.99 4.84 -8.93
CA TYR A 372 6.92 4.57 -9.89
C TYR A 372 7.27 3.38 -10.82
N ASN A 373 8.47 3.39 -11.40
CA ASN A 373 8.91 2.30 -12.29
C ASN A 373 9.03 0.96 -11.54
N LEU A 374 9.53 0.97 -10.30
CA LEU A 374 9.60 -0.23 -9.45
C LEU A 374 8.20 -0.78 -9.12
N ALA A 375 7.26 0.10 -8.79
CA ALA A 375 5.88 -0.27 -8.49
C ALA A 375 5.17 -0.88 -9.71
N ARG A 376 5.44 -0.33 -10.90
CA ARG A 376 4.80 -0.78 -12.14
C ARG A 376 5.42 -2.02 -12.74
N GLY A 377 6.75 -2.13 -12.80
CA GLY A 377 7.43 -3.20 -13.55
C GLY A 377 7.01 -3.25 -15.02
N ASP A 378 6.63 -2.10 -15.57
CA ASP A 378 6.10 -1.92 -16.92
C ASP A 378 6.72 -0.67 -17.58
N PRO A 379 8.03 -0.73 -17.89
CA PRO A 379 8.78 0.38 -18.48
C PRO A 379 8.26 0.89 -19.83
N TYR A 380 7.49 0.09 -20.57
CA TYR A 380 6.98 0.43 -21.90
C TYR A 380 5.51 0.83 -21.90
N ASP A 381 4.89 0.92 -20.71
CA ASP A 381 3.50 1.30 -20.54
C ASP A 381 2.53 0.38 -21.33
N GLU A 382 2.83 -0.94 -21.38
CA GLU A 382 1.97 -1.93 -22.04
C GLU A 382 0.66 -2.18 -21.27
N ALA A 383 0.70 -2.00 -19.96
CA ALA A 383 -0.45 -2.11 -19.05
C ALA A 383 -0.57 -0.79 -18.25
N PRO A 384 -1.04 0.30 -18.89
CA PRO A 384 -1.11 1.62 -18.28
C PRO A 384 -1.83 1.59 -16.93
N ASP A 385 -1.33 2.39 -15.99
CA ASP A 385 -1.94 2.63 -14.69
C ASP A 385 -2.10 1.39 -13.79
N THR A 386 -1.40 0.29 -14.08
CA THR A 386 -1.36 -0.91 -13.23
C THR A 386 0.01 -1.15 -12.59
N GLY A 387 0.01 -1.82 -11.44
CA GLY A 387 1.19 -2.26 -10.69
C GLY A 387 1.50 -3.73 -10.88
N VAL A 388 2.76 -4.11 -10.70
CA VAL A 388 3.21 -5.50 -10.91
C VAL A 388 2.53 -6.49 -9.98
N LEU A 389 2.27 -6.12 -8.72
CA LEU A 389 1.62 -7.00 -7.76
C LEU A 389 0.09 -6.99 -7.91
N GLY A 390 -0.49 -5.89 -8.40
CA GLY A 390 -1.91 -5.84 -8.74
C GLY A 390 -2.27 -6.74 -9.90
N ARG A 391 -1.51 -6.67 -11.01
CA ARG A 391 -1.68 -7.61 -12.14
C ARG A 391 -1.50 -9.07 -11.72
N LEU A 392 -0.57 -9.33 -10.79
CA LEU A 392 -0.37 -10.66 -10.22
C LEU A 392 -1.61 -11.14 -9.46
N LEU A 393 -2.19 -10.29 -8.60
CA LEU A 393 -3.43 -10.61 -7.87
C LEU A 393 -4.59 -10.88 -8.83
N ASP A 394 -4.73 -10.09 -9.89
CA ASP A 394 -5.78 -10.30 -10.91
C ASP A 394 -5.69 -11.68 -11.54
N MET A 395 -4.48 -12.10 -11.93
CA MET A 395 -4.27 -13.42 -12.54
C MET A 395 -4.51 -14.55 -11.54
N LEU A 396 -4.19 -14.37 -10.26
CA LEU A 396 -4.51 -15.33 -9.21
C LEU A 396 -6.03 -15.44 -8.98
N GLN A 397 -6.75 -14.32 -8.93
CA GLN A 397 -8.19 -14.28 -8.79
C GLN A 397 -8.90 -14.92 -9.98
N LYS A 398 -8.44 -14.64 -11.21
CA LYS A 398 -8.89 -15.29 -12.46
C LYS A 398 -8.77 -16.82 -12.41
N GLN A 399 -7.78 -17.34 -11.69
CA GLN A 399 -7.54 -18.78 -11.51
C GLN A 399 -8.35 -19.39 -10.33
N GLY A 400 -9.16 -18.58 -9.65
CA GLY A 400 -10.03 -18.98 -8.55
C GLY A 400 -9.36 -18.97 -7.18
N HIS A 401 -8.23 -18.27 -7.02
CA HIS A 401 -7.68 -17.99 -5.70
C HIS A 401 -8.43 -16.83 -5.04
N HIS A 402 -8.45 -16.82 -3.71
CA HIS A 402 -8.98 -15.70 -2.96
C HIS A 402 -7.81 -14.83 -2.55
N THR A 403 -7.78 -13.63 -3.12
CA THR A 403 -6.66 -12.69 -3.08
C THR A 403 -6.94 -11.55 -2.09
N SER A 404 -5.87 -10.99 -1.54
CA SER A 404 -5.92 -9.76 -0.74
C SER A 404 -4.69 -8.92 -1.06
N ALA A 405 -4.93 -7.72 -1.59
CA ALA A 405 -3.93 -6.66 -1.69
C ALA A 405 -3.86 -5.91 -0.37
N ASN A 406 -2.69 -5.80 0.24
CA ASN A 406 -2.52 -5.15 1.54
C ASN A 406 -1.40 -4.11 1.48
N ASN A 407 -1.74 -2.83 1.58
CA ASN A 407 -0.79 -1.72 1.60
C ASN A 407 -0.54 -1.25 3.04
N LEU A 408 0.74 -1.06 3.39
CA LEU A 408 1.20 -0.56 4.69
C LEU A 408 2.16 0.60 4.47
N ASN A 409 1.59 1.79 4.21
CA ASN A 409 2.32 3.00 3.82
C ASN A 409 3.17 2.85 2.55
N GLY A 410 2.94 1.79 1.78
CA GLY A 410 3.62 1.49 0.53
C GLY A 410 3.14 2.31 -0.66
N GLU A 411 3.78 2.06 -1.80
CA GLU A 411 3.34 2.59 -3.09
C GLU A 411 2.07 1.85 -3.51
N LYS A 412 0.89 2.44 -3.24
CA LYS A 412 -0.43 1.85 -3.58
C LYS A 412 -0.51 1.42 -5.04
N GLN A 413 0.13 2.18 -5.93
CA GLN A 413 0.23 1.87 -7.36
C GLN A 413 0.76 0.45 -7.63
N MET A 414 1.61 -0.12 -6.77
CA MET A 414 2.18 -1.46 -6.96
C MET A 414 1.12 -2.57 -6.86
N LEU A 415 0.08 -2.35 -6.05
CA LEU A 415 -1.03 -3.28 -5.81
C LEU A 415 -2.20 -3.03 -6.77
N GLN A 416 -2.08 -2.06 -7.68
CA GLN A 416 -3.14 -1.70 -8.62
C GLN A 416 -3.29 -2.73 -9.74
N GLY A 417 -4.43 -3.40 -9.80
CA GLY A 417 -4.77 -4.33 -10.89
C GLY A 417 -5.50 -3.67 -12.05
N PHE A 418 -5.89 -4.47 -13.04
CA PHE A 418 -6.78 -4.07 -14.12
C PHE A 418 -8.21 -3.84 -13.59
N PRO A 419 -8.93 -2.82 -14.09
CA PRO A 419 -10.27 -2.47 -13.60
C PRO A 419 -11.28 -3.63 -13.62
N GLU A 420 -11.19 -4.54 -14.60
CA GLU A 420 -12.17 -5.63 -14.76
C GLU A 420 -12.14 -6.69 -13.64
N TYR A 421 -11.05 -6.78 -12.87
CA TYR A 421 -10.93 -7.73 -11.76
C TYR A 421 -11.36 -7.15 -10.41
N GLN A 422 -11.42 -5.81 -10.31
CA GLN A 422 -11.89 -5.08 -9.13
C GLN A 422 -11.18 -5.52 -7.84
N ASN A 423 -9.86 -5.78 -7.90
CA ASN A 423 -9.08 -6.13 -6.71
C ASN A 423 -9.03 -4.93 -5.75
N THR A 424 -9.79 -5.02 -4.66
CA THR A 424 -9.78 -4.02 -3.60
C THR A 424 -8.44 -4.02 -2.87
N ILE A 425 -7.80 -2.85 -2.79
CA ILE A 425 -6.56 -2.66 -2.05
C ILE A 425 -6.89 -2.30 -0.61
N THR A 426 -6.55 -3.21 0.30
CA THR A 426 -6.72 -3.00 1.73
C THR A 426 -5.58 -2.23 2.34
N GLU A 427 -5.93 -1.14 3.03
CA GLU A 427 -4.95 -0.32 3.75
C GLU A 427 -4.85 -0.82 5.19
N VAL A 428 -3.80 -1.61 5.44
CA VAL A 428 -3.58 -2.26 6.72
C VAL A 428 -3.00 -1.23 7.69
N THR A 429 -3.79 -0.90 8.72
CA THR A 429 -3.41 0.06 9.75
C THR A 429 -2.18 -0.41 10.54
N LEU A 430 -1.23 0.50 10.77
CA LEU A 430 -0.06 0.27 11.65
C LEU A 430 -0.41 0.21 13.14
N SER A 431 -1.67 0.47 13.49
CA SER A 431 -2.18 0.43 14.86
C SER A 431 -3.46 -0.40 14.93
N ASN A 432 -3.80 -0.90 16.11
CA ASN A 432 -5.07 -1.59 16.30
C ASN A 432 -6.23 -0.72 15.81
N PRO A 433 -7.28 -1.33 15.21
CA PRO A 433 -8.46 -0.58 14.82
C PRO A 433 -9.01 0.17 16.03
N LYS A 434 -9.35 1.45 15.84
CA LYS A 434 -9.85 2.33 16.89
C LYS A 434 -11.34 2.54 16.72
N ASP A 435 -12.04 2.68 17.83
CA ASP A 435 -13.44 3.14 17.81
C ASP A 435 -13.52 4.51 17.14
N LEU A 436 -14.26 4.56 16.03
CA LEU A 436 -14.59 5.81 15.35
C LEU A 436 -15.78 6.50 16.02
N ASN A 437 -15.93 7.81 15.82
CA ASN A 437 -17.04 8.61 16.30
C ASN A 437 -17.26 8.56 17.83
N GLN A 438 -16.17 8.65 18.60
CA GLN A 438 -16.26 8.71 20.05
C GLN A 438 -17.10 9.91 20.54
N TYR A 439 -17.91 9.70 21.58
CA TYR A 439 -18.89 10.68 22.09
C TYR A 439 -19.83 11.17 20.98
N PRO A 440 -20.67 10.30 20.41
CA PRO A 440 -21.42 10.57 19.19
C PRO A 440 -22.50 11.64 19.40
N THR A 441 -22.59 12.59 18.45
CA THR A 441 -23.82 13.39 18.24
C THR A 441 -24.93 12.50 17.69
N VAL A 442 -24.56 11.66 16.70
CA VAL A 442 -25.37 10.58 16.10
C VAL A 442 -24.58 9.28 16.16
N THR A 443 -25.22 8.18 16.57
CA THR A 443 -24.54 6.89 16.85
C THR A 443 -24.22 6.10 15.58
N ASP A 444 -24.98 6.36 14.52
CA ASP A 444 -25.02 5.65 13.24
C ASP A 444 -24.27 6.42 12.13
N LEU A 445 -23.39 7.38 12.47
CA LEU A 445 -22.71 8.26 11.51
C LEU A 445 -22.10 7.49 10.32
N PHE A 446 -21.32 6.45 10.62
CA PHE A 446 -20.61 5.66 9.61
C PHE A 446 -21.51 4.58 8.97
N ASP A 447 -22.58 4.17 9.64
CA ASP A 447 -23.62 3.33 9.03
C ASP A 447 -24.39 4.11 7.96
N VAL A 448 -24.82 5.33 8.28
CA VAL A 448 -25.45 6.26 7.34
C VAL A 448 -24.49 6.68 6.24
N ALA A 449 -23.18 6.79 6.52
CA ALA A 449 -22.19 7.08 5.49
C ALA A 449 -22.16 6.03 4.37
N LYS A 450 -22.45 4.75 4.65
CA LYS A 450 -22.60 3.71 3.60
C LYS A 450 -23.76 4.03 2.65
N GLN A 451 -24.87 4.54 3.17
CA GLN A 451 -26.04 4.92 2.37
C GLN A 451 -25.78 6.20 1.56
N LEU A 452 -25.16 7.21 2.19
CA LEU A 452 -24.80 8.48 1.54
C LEU A 452 -23.72 8.33 0.45
N ASN A 453 -22.99 7.20 0.46
CA ASN A 453 -21.99 6.81 -0.56
C ASN A 453 -22.43 5.57 -1.35
N GLY A 454 -23.73 5.34 -1.47
CA GLY A 454 -24.32 4.23 -2.22
C GLY A 454 -23.92 4.14 -3.70
N VAL A 455 -24.56 3.20 -4.40
CA VAL A 455 -24.25 2.91 -5.82
C VAL A 455 -24.56 4.14 -6.69
N GLY A 456 -23.61 4.48 -7.58
CA GLY A 456 -23.77 5.57 -8.54
C GLY A 456 -24.88 5.30 -9.56
N GLU A 457 -25.68 6.33 -9.84
CA GLU A 457 -26.71 6.29 -10.87
C GLU A 457 -26.17 6.70 -12.25
N LEU A 458 -27.00 6.55 -13.29
CA LEU A 458 -26.64 7.01 -14.63
C LEU A 458 -26.30 8.50 -14.61
N GLY A 459 -25.13 8.84 -15.16
CA GLY A 459 -24.64 10.21 -15.15
C GLY A 459 -23.92 10.61 -13.86
N ASN A 460 -23.63 9.70 -12.92
CA ASN A 460 -22.82 10.05 -11.75
C ASN A 460 -21.45 10.63 -12.15
N SER A 461 -20.95 11.61 -11.41
CA SER A 461 -19.58 12.11 -11.59
C SER A 461 -18.57 10.99 -11.38
N PHE A 462 -17.57 10.87 -12.26
CA PHE A 462 -16.50 9.87 -12.11
C PHE A 462 -15.67 10.09 -10.84
N PHE A 463 -15.46 11.35 -10.43
CA PHE A 463 -14.77 11.67 -9.18
C PHE A 463 -15.64 11.39 -7.95
N GLY A 464 -16.95 11.65 -8.05
CA GLY A 464 -17.91 11.29 -7.01
C GLY A 464 -17.99 9.78 -6.80
N GLU A 465 -17.93 9.00 -7.88
CA GLU A 465 -17.83 7.55 -7.87
C GLU A 465 -16.54 7.07 -7.21
N ALA A 466 -15.38 7.64 -7.57
CA ALA A 466 -14.10 7.33 -6.94
C ALA A 466 -14.09 7.57 -5.43
N TRP A 467 -14.71 8.67 -4.96
CA TRP A 467 -14.88 8.92 -3.53
C TRP A 467 -15.79 7.88 -2.87
N ALA A 468 -16.98 7.64 -3.45
CA ALA A 468 -17.97 6.75 -2.88
C ALA A 468 -17.46 5.30 -2.78
N ASP A 469 -16.73 4.84 -3.80
CA ASP A 469 -16.05 3.55 -3.84
C ASP A 469 -14.96 3.44 -2.76
N SER A 470 -14.05 4.43 -2.70
CA SER A 470 -12.99 4.46 -1.68
C SER A 470 -13.55 4.53 -0.26
N MET A 471 -14.61 5.29 -0.03
CA MET A 471 -15.24 5.43 1.29
C MET A 471 -15.94 4.13 1.70
N SER A 472 -16.68 3.50 0.80
CA SER A 472 -17.37 2.24 1.09
C SER A 472 -16.36 1.12 1.37
N THR A 473 -15.27 1.07 0.59
CA THR A 473 -14.14 0.18 0.83
C THR A 473 -13.55 0.39 2.22
N ALA A 474 -13.30 1.65 2.59
CA ALA A 474 -12.73 1.96 3.90
C ALA A 474 -13.61 1.49 5.06
N LEU A 475 -14.93 1.70 4.95
CA LEU A 475 -15.91 1.28 5.95
C LEU A 475 -15.98 -0.24 6.07
N PHE A 476 -16.05 -0.96 4.95
CA PHE A 476 -16.02 -2.42 4.92
C PHE A 476 -14.76 -2.98 5.58
N GLU A 477 -13.59 -2.43 5.27
CA GLU A 477 -12.32 -2.86 5.86
C GLU A 477 -12.27 -2.62 7.37
N HIS A 478 -12.75 -1.46 7.81
CA HIS A 478 -12.84 -1.14 9.23
C HIS A 478 -13.76 -2.11 9.99
N GLU A 479 -14.94 -2.41 9.43
CA GLU A 479 -15.88 -3.38 10.03
C GLU A 479 -15.26 -4.78 10.13
N GLN A 480 -14.57 -5.23 9.08
CA GLN A 480 -13.84 -6.50 9.09
C GLN A 480 -12.76 -6.54 10.17
N LEU A 481 -11.96 -5.48 10.30
CA LEU A 481 -10.93 -5.37 11.35
C LEU A 481 -11.54 -5.39 12.76
N MET A 482 -12.65 -4.67 12.97
CA MET A 482 -13.37 -4.68 14.25
C MET A 482 -13.96 -6.06 14.55
N ALA A 483 -14.46 -6.78 13.55
CA ALA A 483 -14.99 -8.14 13.72
C ALA A 483 -13.88 -9.15 14.06
N ILE A 484 -12.72 -9.05 13.42
CA ILE A 484 -11.53 -9.85 13.73
C ILE A 484 -11.07 -9.60 15.18
N ALA A 485 -10.99 -8.34 15.58
CA ALA A 485 -10.63 -7.96 16.95
C ALA A 485 -11.65 -8.48 17.97
N ALA A 486 -12.96 -8.36 17.69
CA ALA A 486 -14.02 -8.86 18.54
C ALA A 486 -14.02 -10.40 18.67
N ALA A 487 -13.52 -11.11 17.64
CA ALA A 487 -13.33 -12.56 17.67
C ALA A 487 -12.08 -12.99 18.48
N GLY A 488 -11.28 -12.04 18.99
CA GLY A 488 -10.05 -12.32 19.73
C GLY A 488 -8.93 -12.90 18.86
N ILE A 489 -8.97 -12.65 17.54
CA ILE A 489 -7.94 -13.08 16.61
C ILE A 489 -6.87 -12.00 16.56
N GLU A 490 -5.96 -12.05 17.53
CA GLU A 490 -4.86 -11.09 17.65
C GLU A 490 -3.55 -11.80 18.03
N VAL A 491 -2.44 -11.22 17.60
CA VAL A 491 -1.11 -11.67 18.03
C VAL A 491 -0.85 -11.14 19.45
N THR A 492 -0.91 -12.02 20.45
CA THR A 492 -0.85 -11.63 21.87
C THR A 492 0.56 -11.40 22.43
N ASP A 493 1.57 -12.04 21.83
CA ASP A 493 2.95 -12.07 22.36
C ASP A 493 3.97 -11.55 21.33
N TYR A 494 3.63 -10.50 20.57
CA TYR A 494 4.56 -9.86 19.63
C TYR A 494 5.32 -8.72 20.30
N PRO A 495 6.64 -8.80 20.47
CA PRO A 495 7.40 -7.73 21.10
C PRO A 495 7.51 -6.50 20.18
N LEU A 496 6.84 -5.41 20.53
CA LEU A 496 6.97 -4.13 19.83
C LEU A 496 8.20 -3.35 20.31
N ASN A 497 9.00 -2.82 19.38
CA ASN A 497 10.12 -1.92 19.69
C ASN A 497 9.71 -0.46 19.53
N GLY A 498 8.92 0.06 20.47
CA GLY A 498 8.50 1.47 20.46
C GLY A 498 7.65 1.82 19.23
N GLU A 499 7.89 2.98 18.64
CA GLU A 499 7.03 3.57 17.60
C GLU A 499 7.52 3.30 16.15
N SER A 500 8.51 2.44 15.91
CA SER A 500 9.07 2.25 14.56
C SER A 500 8.02 1.72 13.56
N ASN A 501 7.98 2.31 12.37
CA ASN A 501 7.01 1.93 11.33
C ASN A 501 7.21 0.48 10.88
N LEU A 502 8.45 0.00 10.84
CA LEU A 502 8.77 -1.39 10.53
C LEU A 502 8.20 -2.36 11.58
N SER A 503 8.42 -2.09 12.87
CA SER A 503 7.89 -2.93 13.98
C SER A 503 6.37 -3.01 13.93
N LYS A 504 5.71 -1.86 13.76
CA LYS A 504 4.24 -1.78 13.67
C LYS A 504 3.71 -2.46 12.41
N GLY A 505 4.36 -2.24 11.27
CA GLY A 505 3.95 -2.81 9.99
C GLY A 505 4.06 -4.33 9.98
N LEU A 506 5.17 -4.89 10.45
CA LEU A 506 5.34 -6.34 10.54
C LEU A 506 4.38 -6.98 11.56
N ASN A 507 4.08 -6.30 12.67
CA ASN A 507 3.03 -6.74 13.60
C ASN A 507 1.64 -6.73 12.92
N ALA A 508 1.29 -5.67 12.19
CA ALA A 508 0.02 -5.57 11.49
C ALA A 508 -0.12 -6.64 10.40
N ILE A 509 0.95 -6.91 9.65
CA ILE A 509 1.02 -8.03 8.70
C ILE A 509 0.79 -9.36 9.43
N ALA A 510 1.43 -9.59 10.57
CA ALA A 510 1.26 -10.82 11.33
C ALA A 510 -0.19 -11.03 11.81
N ASN A 511 -0.88 -9.97 12.23
CA ASN A 511 -2.30 -10.00 12.57
C ASN A 511 -3.19 -10.27 11.34
N HIS A 512 -2.89 -9.66 10.20
CA HIS A 512 -3.60 -9.94 8.95
C HIS A 512 -3.44 -11.40 8.52
N MET A 513 -2.21 -11.93 8.55
CA MET A 513 -1.96 -13.33 8.24
C MET A 513 -2.69 -14.25 9.23
N LEU A 514 -2.74 -13.91 10.52
CA LEU A 514 -3.47 -14.69 11.54
C LEU A 514 -4.97 -14.78 11.23
N SER A 515 -5.57 -13.71 10.71
CA SER A 515 -6.99 -13.64 10.37
C SER A 515 -7.36 -14.24 9.00
N ARG A 516 -6.41 -14.81 8.25
CA ARG A 516 -6.62 -15.37 6.89
C ARG A 516 -7.82 -16.30 6.76
N GLU A 517 -8.08 -17.16 7.75
CA GLU A 517 -9.22 -18.09 7.73
C GLU A 517 -10.54 -17.35 7.93
N PHE A 518 -10.56 -16.30 8.76
CA PHE A 518 -11.72 -15.44 8.96
C PHE A 518 -12.03 -14.61 7.70
N ARG A 519 -10.98 -14.08 7.06
CA ARG A 519 -11.08 -13.35 5.78
C ARG A 519 -11.29 -14.26 4.57
N ASN A 520 -11.10 -15.57 4.77
CA ASN A 520 -11.27 -16.60 3.75
C ASN A 520 -10.38 -16.39 2.51
N VAL A 521 -9.14 -15.96 2.77
CA VAL A 521 -8.10 -15.61 1.78
C VAL A 521 -7.00 -16.67 1.78
N ASN A 522 -6.50 -17.02 0.59
CA ASN A 522 -5.33 -17.90 0.48
C ASN A 522 -4.15 -17.33 -0.31
N ARG A 523 -4.26 -16.10 -0.82
CA ARG A 523 -3.18 -15.34 -1.44
C ARG A 523 -3.15 -13.94 -0.85
N ASP A 524 -2.33 -13.74 0.17
CA ASP A 524 -2.09 -12.40 0.70
C ASP A 524 -0.82 -11.81 0.07
N ILE A 525 -0.92 -10.58 -0.43
CA ILE A 525 0.25 -9.79 -0.81
C ILE A 525 0.27 -8.53 0.05
N PHE A 526 1.40 -8.29 0.70
CA PHE A 526 1.64 -7.13 1.56
C PHE A 526 2.75 -6.26 0.98
N VAL A 527 2.53 -4.95 0.92
CA VAL A 527 3.56 -3.96 0.57
C VAL A 527 3.78 -3.05 1.76
N LEU A 528 4.95 -3.16 2.40
CA LEU A 528 5.35 -2.32 3.51
C LEU A 528 6.50 -1.42 3.08
N ARG A 529 6.30 -0.09 3.16
CA ARG A 529 7.36 0.87 2.92
C ARG A 529 7.99 1.33 4.23
N GLN A 530 9.32 1.31 4.25
CA GLN A 530 10.13 1.87 5.32
C GLN A 530 11.05 2.94 4.74
N GLY A 531 10.91 4.17 5.23
CA GLY A 531 11.81 5.28 4.91
C GLY A 531 13.08 5.28 5.75
N GLY A 532 13.93 6.29 5.53
CA GLY A 532 15.18 6.47 6.27
C GLY A 532 16.41 5.85 5.61
N PHE A 533 16.26 5.30 4.40
CA PHE A 533 17.37 4.72 3.63
C PHE A 533 18.02 5.69 2.65
N ASP A 534 17.63 6.97 2.68
CA ASP A 534 18.28 8.00 1.88
C ASP A 534 19.65 8.39 2.45
N MET A 535 20.69 7.63 2.09
CA MET A 535 22.08 7.83 2.51
C MET A 535 22.80 8.94 1.72
N HIS A 536 22.08 9.92 1.16
CA HIS A 536 22.70 10.98 0.35
C HIS A 536 23.62 11.91 1.17
N HIS A 537 23.23 12.22 2.40
CA HIS A 537 23.98 13.16 3.25
C HIS A 537 24.96 12.48 4.20
N SER A 538 24.69 11.24 4.63
CA SER A 538 25.56 10.46 5.51
C SER A 538 25.28 8.97 5.34
N SER A 539 26.27 8.13 5.68
CA SER A 539 26.11 6.67 5.79
C SER A 539 25.86 6.18 7.21
N ASP A 540 25.88 7.07 8.21
CA ASP A 540 25.75 6.71 9.63
C ASP A 540 24.39 6.08 9.98
N GLY A 541 23.35 6.37 9.19
CA GLY A 541 22.02 5.81 9.38
C GLY A 541 21.88 4.34 8.97
N LEU A 542 22.82 3.80 8.18
CA LEU A 542 22.69 2.46 7.60
C LEU A 542 22.76 1.35 8.64
N ALA A 543 23.76 1.38 9.51
CA ALA A 543 23.95 0.37 10.56
C ALA A 543 22.76 0.32 11.55
N PRO A 544 22.28 1.43 12.13
CA PRO A 544 21.07 1.43 12.96
C PRO A 544 19.84 0.91 12.23
N ALA A 545 19.67 1.25 10.94
CA ALA A 545 18.55 0.77 10.16
C ALA A 545 18.63 -0.75 9.92
N PHE A 546 19.82 -1.30 9.68
CA PHE A 546 20.05 -2.74 9.59
C PHE A 546 19.84 -3.46 10.93
N GLN A 547 20.22 -2.85 12.05
CA GLN A 547 19.92 -3.39 13.39
C GLN A 547 18.41 -3.48 13.64
N ASP A 548 17.65 -2.44 13.25
CA ASP A 548 16.18 -2.44 13.33
C ASP A 548 15.60 -3.54 12.42
N MET A 549 16.05 -3.66 11.17
CA MET A 549 15.65 -4.75 10.27
C MET A 549 15.90 -6.13 10.87
N ASN A 550 17.10 -6.36 11.40
CA ASN A 550 17.51 -7.61 11.98
C ASN A 550 16.61 -8.01 13.15
N SER A 551 16.35 -7.05 14.05
CA SER A 551 15.46 -7.22 15.19
C SER A 551 14.03 -7.52 14.74
N GLU A 552 13.45 -6.64 13.92
CA GLU A 552 12.02 -6.69 13.60
C GLU A 552 11.67 -7.86 12.67
N LEU A 553 12.52 -8.19 11.70
CA LEU A 553 12.33 -9.40 10.89
C LEU A 553 12.52 -10.67 11.72
N GLY A 554 13.47 -10.70 12.65
CA GLY A 554 13.64 -11.85 13.55
C GLY A 554 12.37 -12.14 14.35
N LYS A 555 11.72 -11.09 14.86
CA LYS A 555 10.43 -11.21 15.58
C LYS A 555 9.30 -11.66 14.66
N PHE A 556 9.19 -11.08 13.47
CA PHE A 556 8.19 -11.45 12.48
C PHE A 556 8.32 -12.93 12.08
N ILE A 557 9.53 -13.40 11.77
CA ILE A 557 9.80 -14.80 11.43
C ILE A 557 9.42 -15.73 12.58
N ASN A 558 9.77 -15.37 13.81
CA ASN A 558 9.37 -16.15 14.99
C ASN A 558 7.85 -16.22 15.12
N GLU A 559 7.14 -15.14 14.84
CA GLU A 559 5.68 -15.13 14.84
C GLU A 559 5.09 -16.01 13.74
N MET A 560 5.60 -15.94 12.50
CA MET A 560 5.16 -16.82 11.41
C MET A 560 5.38 -18.30 11.73
N LYS A 561 6.46 -18.63 12.45
CA LYS A 561 6.72 -19.98 12.97
C LYS A 561 5.71 -20.38 14.05
N ARG A 562 5.34 -19.47 14.97
CA ARG A 562 4.28 -19.74 15.97
C ARG A 562 2.92 -19.99 15.33
N GLN A 563 2.59 -19.22 14.29
CA GLN A 563 1.36 -19.42 13.52
C GLN A 563 1.37 -20.66 12.63
N GLY A 564 2.54 -21.31 12.46
CA GLY A 564 2.70 -22.52 11.65
C GLY A 564 2.68 -22.28 10.14
N ILE A 565 2.95 -21.05 9.68
CA ILE A 565 2.87 -20.65 8.27
C ILE A 565 4.20 -20.17 7.68
N TRP A 566 5.31 -20.27 8.40
CA TRP A 566 6.61 -19.78 7.92
C TRP A 566 7.03 -20.35 6.57
N GLU A 567 6.69 -21.61 6.29
CA GLU A 567 6.96 -22.28 5.00
C GLU A 567 6.15 -21.67 3.84
N ASP A 568 5.04 -21.00 4.14
CA ASP A 568 4.11 -20.40 3.19
C ASP A 568 4.32 -18.88 3.03
N VAL A 569 5.39 -18.31 3.60
CA VAL A 569 5.69 -16.88 3.58
C VAL A 569 6.99 -16.61 2.82
N ALA A 570 6.92 -15.69 1.86
CA ALA A 570 8.05 -15.16 1.11
C ALA A 570 8.19 -13.66 1.38
N ILE A 571 9.38 -13.20 1.76
CA ILE A 571 9.68 -11.79 2.00
C ILE A 571 10.71 -11.33 0.97
N VAL A 572 10.31 -10.42 0.09
CA VAL A 572 11.20 -9.79 -0.90
C VAL A 572 11.55 -8.40 -0.42
N PHE A 573 12.83 -8.07 -0.40
CA PHE A 573 13.32 -6.72 -0.12
C PHE A 573 13.59 -5.97 -1.42
N GLY A 574 13.24 -4.69 -1.48
CA GLY A 574 13.54 -3.85 -2.63
C GLY A 574 13.81 -2.40 -2.25
N SER A 575 14.43 -1.67 -3.17
CA SER A 575 14.64 -0.24 -3.09
C SER A 575 14.57 0.30 -4.52
N GLU A 576 14.15 1.55 -4.71
CA GLU A 576 13.93 2.13 -6.04
C GLU A 576 15.21 2.18 -6.88
N PHE A 577 16.38 2.24 -6.25
CA PHE A 577 17.68 2.19 -6.89
C PHE A 577 18.79 1.76 -5.91
N GLY A 578 19.96 1.39 -6.46
CA GLY A 578 21.19 1.25 -5.67
C GLY A 578 21.87 2.60 -5.38
N ARG A 579 23.04 2.58 -4.73
CA ARG A 579 23.86 3.78 -4.48
C ARG A 579 25.09 3.87 -5.38
N SER A 580 25.62 5.09 -5.52
CA SER A 580 26.92 5.27 -6.17
C SER A 580 28.00 4.47 -5.44
N ILE A 581 28.94 3.93 -6.20
CA ILE A 581 30.08 3.20 -5.67
C ILE A 581 30.98 4.13 -4.83
N PRO A 582 31.51 5.26 -5.34
CA PRO A 582 32.23 6.20 -4.49
C PRO A 582 31.28 7.00 -3.59
N THR A 583 31.82 7.53 -2.49
CA THR A 583 31.14 8.51 -1.64
C THR A 583 31.09 9.89 -2.31
N ASN A 584 30.09 10.68 -1.94
CA ASN A 584 29.97 12.07 -2.36
C ASN A 584 30.67 13.02 -1.37
N SER A 585 30.68 14.32 -1.70
CA SER A 585 31.36 15.35 -0.89
C SER A 585 30.74 15.58 0.49
N ASN A 586 29.53 15.09 0.74
CA ASN A 586 28.82 15.26 2.01
C ASN A 586 29.10 14.12 3.01
N GLY A 587 29.82 13.06 2.59
CA GLY A 587 30.06 11.86 3.41
C GLY A 587 29.04 10.74 3.25
N GLY A 588 28.03 10.94 2.38
CA GLY A 588 27.08 9.92 1.94
C GLY A 588 27.42 9.37 0.55
N THR A 589 26.40 8.89 -0.16
CA THR A 589 26.51 8.39 -1.55
C THR A 589 25.44 9.01 -2.45
N ASP A 590 25.77 9.26 -3.72
CA ASP A 590 24.78 9.76 -4.68
C ASP A 590 23.79 8.65 -5.09
N HIS A 591 22.69 9.05 -5.73
CA HIS A 591 21.72 8.11 -6.30
C HIS A 591 22.42 7.23 -7.36
N GLY A 592 22.27 5.92 -7.23
CA GLY A 592 22.80 4.90 -8.15
C GLY A 592 21.70 4.30 -9.01
N TRP A 593 21.95 3.12 -9.58
CA TRP A 593 20.97 2.42 -10.42
C TRP A 593 20.82 0.97 -9.98
N GLY A 594 21.81 0.13 -10.26
CA GLY A 594 21.87 -1.26 -9.79
C GLY A 594 22.41 -1.38 -8.37
N GLY A 595 21.80 -2.27 -7.58
CA GLY A 595 22.20 -2.63 -6.23
C GLY A 595 22.01 -4.11 -5.95
N HIS A 596 21.74 -4.48 -4.71
CA HIS A 596 21.43 -5.85 -4.29
C HIS A 596 20.07 -5.92 -3.60
N SER A 597 19.39 -7.04 -3.76
CA SER A 597 18.13 -7.39 -3.08
C SER A 597 18.27 -8.75 -2.39
N PHE A 598 17.26 -9.16 -1.61
CA PHE A 598 17.15 -10.51 -1.10
C PHE A 598 15.70 -11.00 -1.08
N LEU A 599 15.55 -12.33 -1.11
CA LEU A 599 14.33 -13.07 -0.80
C LEU A 599 14.62 -13.97 0.40
N ILE A 600 13.76 -13.93 1.43
CA ILE A 600 13.84 -14.80 2.60
C ILE A 600 12.47 -15.41 2.92
N GLY A 601 12.42 -16.68 3.28
CA GLY A 601 11.16 -17.39 3.56
C GLY A 601 11.41 -18.85 3.94
N GLY A 602 10.45 -19.50 4.60
CA GLY A 602 10.62 -20.90 5.04
C GLY A 602 10.76 -21.85 3.86
N GLY A 603 9.91 -21.68 2.84
CA GLY A 603 9.94 -22.48 1.61
C GLY A 603 10.98 -22.03 0.57
N VAL A 604 11.82 -21.04 0.87
CA VAL A 604 12.81 -20.50 -0.08
C VAL A 604 13.99 -21.46 -0.26
N ASN A 605 14.39 -21.69 -1.51
CA ASN A 605 15.55 -22.51 -1.90
C ASN A 605 16.85 -21.71 -1.79
N GLY A 606 17.19 -21.31 -0.55
CA GLY A 606 18.28 -20.42 -0.24
C GLY A 606 19.68 -21.00 -0.44
N GLY A 607 20.68 -20.30 0.10
CA GLY A 607 22.09 -20.66 0.00
C GLY A 607 22.74 -20.18 -1.29
N LYS A 608 22.15 -19.17 -1.93
CA LYS A 608 22.51 -18.73 -3.28
C LYS A 608 22.63 -17.21 -3.37
N VAL A 609 23.45 -16.77 -4.31
CA VAL A 609 23.44 -15.42 -4.86
C VAL A 609 23.10 -15.55 -6.34
N LEU A 610 21.92 -15.08 -6.74
CA LEU A 610 21.44 -15.10 -8.12
C LEU A 610 21.69 -13.74 -8.80
N GLY A 611 21.66 -13.71 -10.13
CA GLY A 611 22.09 -12.54 -10.91
C GLY A 611 23.61 -12.48 -11.05
N ASN A 612 24.17 -11.32 -11.38
CA ASN A 612 25.61 -11.16 -11.57
C ASN A 612 26.17 -10.08 -10.64
N TYR A 613 27.01 -10.46 -9.67
CA TYR A 613 27.70 -9.46 -8.86
C TYR A 613 28.71 -8.68 -9.73
N PRO A 614 28.67 -7.33 -9.74
CA PRO A 614 29.57 -6.56 -10.59
C PRO A 614 30.98 -6.58 -10.00
N HIS A 615 31.97 -7.02 -10.76
CA HIS A 615 33.36 -7.05 -10.33
C HIS A 615 34.32 -6.88 -11.52
N PRO A 616 35.31 -5.98 -11.45
CA PRO A 616 35.58 -5.02 -10.36
C PRO A 616 34.51 -3.92 -10.24
N LEU A 617 34.51 -3.17 -9.14
CA LEU A 617 33.55 -2.07 -8.89
C LEU A 617 34.01 -0.72 -9.46
N ASP A 618 34.61 -0.73 -10.64
CA ASP A 618 35.22 0.46 -11.22
C ASP A 618 35.02 0.56 -12.75
N SER A 619 35.66 1.54 -13.36
CA SER A 619 35.58 1.82 -14.81
C SER A 619 36.10 0.70 -15.72
N ALA A 620 36.75 -0.35 -15.19
CA ALA A 620 37.09 -1.53 -15.97
C ALA A 620 35.86 -2.40 -16.26
N HIS A 621 34.80 -2.30 -15.45
CA HIS A 621 33.56 -3.04 -15.66
C HIS A 621 32.68 -2.40 -16.75
N ALA A 622 32.09 -3.24 -17.61
CA ALA A 622 31.29 -2.77 -18.76
C ALA A 622 29.99 -2.04 -18.34
N GLN A 623 29.49 -2.34 -17.13
CA GLN A 623 28.29 -1.72 -16.56
C GLN A 623 28.57 -0.48 -15.71
N TYR A 624 29.84 -0.08 -15.57
CA TYR A 624 30.18 1.07 -14.77
C TYR A 624 30.00 2.38 -15.56
N VAL A 625 29.16 3.28 -15.04
CA VAL A 625 28.92 4.61 -15.61
C VAL A 625 28.94 5.66 -14.51
N ARG A 626 29.94 6.55 -14.55
CA ARG A 626 30.03 7.74 -13.68
C ARG A 626 29.80 7.43 -12.19
N GLY A 627 30.48 6.42 -11.66
CA GLY A 627 30.35 6.03 -10.25
C GLY A 627 29.13 5.16 -9.94
N ARG A 628 28.40 4.67 -10.93
CA ARG A 628 27.18 3.87 -10.76
C ARG A 628 27.30 2.57 -11.53
N MET A 629 26.57 1.54 -11.09
CA MET A 629 26.43 0.30 -11.83
C MET A 629 25.08 0.27 -12.54
N ILE A 630 25.09 0.00 -13.84
CA ILE A 630 23.90 -0.37 -14.58
C ILE A 630 23.49 -1.79 -14.12
N PRO A 631 22.23 -2.01 -13.71
CA PRO A 631 21.77 -3.33 -13.33
C PRO A 631 21.84 -4.30 -14.51
N THR A 632 22.14 -5.55 -14.21
CA THR A 632 22.10 -6.66 -15.19
C THR A 632 20.87 -7.53 -14.99
N THR A 633 20.19 -7.36 -13.86
CA THR A 633 19.04 -8.16 -13.44
C THR A 633 17.87 -7.20 -13.20
N PRO A 634 16.75 -7.29 -13.93
CA PRO A 634 15.54 -6.53 -13.62
C PRO A 634 14.82 -7.11 -12.38
N HIS A 635 14.01 -6.31 -11.70
CA HIS A 635 13.17 -6.78 -10.58
C HIS A 635 12.18 -7.86 -11.01
N GLU A 636 11.74 -7.78 -12.27
CA GLU A 636 10.81 -8.68 -12.93
C GLU A 636 11.31 -10.14 -12.96
N PHE A 637 12.63 -10.38 -12.91
CA PHE A 637 13.16 -11.73 -12.82
C PHE A 637 12.79 -12.39 -11.49
N VAL A 638 12.81 -11.62 -10.39
CA VAL A 638 12.37 -12.10 -9.07
C VAL A 638 10.86 -12.30 -9.08
N TRP A 639 10.12 -11.35 -9.65
CA TRP A 639 8.66 -11.44 -9.73
C TRP A 639 8.18 -12.63 -10.56
N ASN A 640 8.92 -13.07 -11.58
CA ASN A 640 8.58 -14.24 -12.39
C ASN A 640 8.47 -15.51 -11.52
N GLY A 641 9.51 -15.83 -10.75
CA GLY A 641 9.51 -17.02 -9.90
C GLY A 641 8.54 -16.89 -8.72
N VAL A 642 8.38 -15.69 -8.16
CA VAL A 642 7.37 -15.43 -7.12
C VAL A 642 5.95 -15.62 -7.65
N ALA A 643 5.65 -15.16 -8.86
CA ALA A 643 4.36 -15.31 -9.51
C ALA A 643 4.03 -16.80 -9.75
N GLN A 644 5.00 -17.57 -10.26
CA GLN A 644 4.88 -19.02 -10.45
C GLN A 644 4.63 -19.77 -9.13
N TRP A 645 5.33 -19.38 -8.05
CA TRP A 645 5.14 -19.95 -6.71
C TRP A 645 3.75 -19.66 -6.14
N LEU A 646 3.22 -18.46 -6.37
CA LEU A 646 1.86 -18.09 -5.99
C LEU A 646 0.80 -18.80 -6.85
N GLY A 647 1.09 -19.11 -8.12
CA GLY A 647 0.22 -19.95 -8.96
C GLY A 647 0.12 -19.52 -10.42
N VAL A 648 0.66 -18.35 -10.79
CA VAL A 648 0.63 -17.84 -12.17
C VAL A 648 1.75 -18.49 -12.98
N ARG A 649 1.41 -19.51 -13.76
CA ARG A 649 2.39 -20.39 -14.42
C ARG A 649 2.30 -20.44 -15.94
N THR A 650 1.24 -19.90 -16.53
CA THR A 650 1.14 -19.84 -17.99
C THR A 650 1.96 -18.66 -18.49
N GLU A 651 2.70 -18.85 -19.58
CA GLU A 651 3.52 -17.77 -20.16
C GLU A 651 2.67 -16.55 -20.53
N SER A 652 1.44 -16.76 -21.01
CA SER A 652 0.52 -15.66 -21.34
C SER A 652 0.09 -14.86 -20.11
N ASP A 653 -0.20 -15.51 -18.98
CA ASP A 653 -0.56 -14.77 -17.77
C ASP A 653 0.69 -14.10 -17.17
N LEU A 654 1.87 -14.74 -17.22
CA LEU A 654 3.13 -14.14 -16.77
C LEU A 654 3.51 -12.89 -17.59
N ASP A 655 3.29 -12.91 -18.90
CA ASP A 655 3.50 -11.75 -19.78
C ASP A 655 2.54 -10.59 -19.48
N LEU A 656 1.33 -10.88 -18.99
CA LEU A 656 0.42 -9.84 -18.52
C LEU A 656 0.90 -9.26 -17.19
N VAL A 657 1.37 -10.10 -16.26
CA VAL A 657 1.90 -9.62 -14.97
C VAL A 657 3.19 -8.82 -15.17
N LEU A 658 4.05 -9.24 -16.08
CA LEU A 658 5.40 -8.72 -16.27
C LEU A 658 5.65 -8.41 -17.77
N PRO A 659 5.11 -7.31 -18.30
CA PRO A 659 5.21 -7.00 -19.73
C PRO A 659 6.65 -6.92 -20.26
N ASN A 660 7.57 -6.44 -19.42
CA ASN A 660 8.98 -6.31 -19.75
C ASN A 660 9.75 -7.64 -19.92
N ARG A 661 9.17 -8.80 -19.58
CA ARG A 661 9.83 -10.12 -19.74
C ARG A 661 10.31 -10.35 -21.17
N LYS A 662 9.55 -9.87 -22.15
CA LYS A 662 9.84 -10.04 -23.58
C LYS A 662 11.10 -9.30 -24.04
N SER A 663 11.61 -8.37 -23.23
CA SER A 663 12.89 -7.68 -23.47
C SER A 663 14.12 -8.54 -23.17
N PHE A 664 13.93 -9.71 -22.54
CA PHE A 664 14.98 -10.63 -22.09
C PHE A 664 14.73 -12.04 -22.64
N SER A 665 15.74 -12.91 -22.58
CA SER A 665 15.55 -14.32 -22.94
C SER A 665 14.68 -14.99 -21.88
N GLU A 666 13.78 -15.89 -22.27
CA GLU A 666 12.90 -16.62 -21.35
C GLU A 666 13.68 -17.30 -20.21
N CYS A 667 14.87 -17.83 -20.52
CA CYS A 667 15.75 -18.53 -19.59
C CYS A 667 16.60 -17.59 -18.70
N ASP A 668 16.51 -16.27 -18.89
CA ASP A 668 17.15 -15.31 -17.99
C ASP A 668 16.31 -15.09 -16.71
N HIS A 669 14.99 -15.31 -16.79
CA HIS A 669 14.07 -15.15 -15.66
C HIS A 669 14.29 -16.23 -14.60
N PHE A 670 14.25 -15.86 -13.31
CA PHE A 670 14.24 -16.84 -12.24
C PHE A 670 12.88 -17.55 -12.20
N THR A 671 12.91 -18.87 -12.17
CA THR A 671 11.72 -19.71 -12.02
C THR A 671 11.38 -19.92 -10.55
N ASP A 672 10.18 -20.42 -10.24
CA ASP A 672 9.86 -20.81 -8.86
C ASP A 672 10.78 -21.93 -8.34
N LYS A 673 11.39 -22.76 -9.20
CA LYS A 673 12.36 -23.79 -8.79
C LYS A 673 13.73 -23.22 -8.42
N ASP A 674 14.11 -22.11 -9.04
CA ASP A 674 15.30 -21.36 -8.62
C ASP A 674 15.13 -20.78 -7.23
N LEU A 675 13.91 -20.28 -6.94
CA LEU A 675 13.58 -19.50 -5.75
C LEU A 675 13.02 -20.31 -4.57
N PHE A 676 12.30 -21.41 -4.80
CA PHE A 676 11.54 -22.16 -3.78
C PHE A 676 11.79 -23.66 -3.85
N VAL A 677 11.76 -24.32 -2.69
CA VAL A 677 12.06 -25.76 -2.55
C VAL A 677 11.00 -26.62 -3.24
N ASP A 678 9.76 -26.15 -3.27
CA ASP A 678 8.60 -26.80 -3.92
C ASP A 678 8.29 -26.24 -5.31
N GLY A 679 9.22 -25.50 -5.93
CA GLY A 679 9.04 -24.90 -7.25
C GLY A 679 8.72 -25.95 -8.32
N ALA A 680 7.74 -25.63 -9.16
CA ALA A 680 7.16 -26.55 -10.14
C ALA A 680 7.58 -26.25 -11.59
N CYS A 681 8.12 -25.06 -11.84
CA CYS A 681 8.50 -24.55 -13.15
C CYS A 681 10.02 -24.52 -13.28
N ASP A 682 10.53 -24.95 -14.43
CA ASP A 682 11.95 -24.94 -14.76
C ASP A 682 12.14 -24.55 -16.23
N CYS A 683 13.19 -23.79 -16.52
CA CYS A 683 13.52 -23.33 -17.86
C CYS A 683 14.92 -23.80 -18.24
N THR A 684 15.04 -24.52 -19.36
CA THR A 684 16.33 -25.05 -19.81
C THR A 684 16.57 -24.74 -21.28
N ILE A 685 17.83 -24.56 -21.66
CA ILE A 685 18.22 -24.37 -23.05
C ILE A 685 18.32 -25.72 -23.73
N ILE A 686 17.44 -25.99 -24.69
CA ILE A 686 17.41 -27.20 -25.51
C ILE A 686 17.69 -26.79 -26.97
N ASN A 687 18.78 -27.30 -27.55
CA ASN A 687 19.21 -26.97 -28.92
C ASN A 687 19.37 -25.46 -29.20
N GLY A 688 19.78 -24.69 -28.19
CA GLY A 688 19.98 -23.24 -28.31
C GLY A 688 18.71 -22.39 -28.20
N ALA A 689 17.56 -23.01 -27.93
CA ALA A 689 16.31 -22.32 -27.61
C ALA A 689 15.93 -22.56 -26.15
N CYS A 690 15.34 -21.56 -25.50
CA CYS A 690 14.78 -21.75 -24.17
C CYS A 690 13.51 -22.61 -24.24
N SER A 691 13.32 -23.45 -23.23
CA SER A 691 12.12 -24.27 -23.06
C SER A 691 11.76 -24.30 -21.58
N CYS A 692 10.64 -23.66 -21.24
CA CYS A 692 10.08 -23.64 -19.89
C CYS A 692 8.97 -24.68 -19.75
N GLN A 693 8.98 -25.42 -18.64
CA GLN A 693 7.96 -26.42 -18.31
C GLN A 693 7.56 -26.30 -16.85
N CYS A 694 6.25 -26.41 -16.58
CA CYS A 694 5.69 -26.41 -15.24
C CYS A 694 4.93 -27.70 -14.98
N ASP A 695 5.15 -28.29 -13.80
CA ASP A 695 4.37 -29.45 -13.35
C ASP A 695 2.90 -29.08 -13.14
N THR A 696 1.99 -29.96 -13.59
CA THR A 696 0.55 -29.79 -13.37
C THR A 696 0.21 -30.06 -11.90
N VAL A 697 -0.16 -29.02 -11.15
CA VAL A 697 -0.63 -29.17 -9.77
C VAL A 697 -2.15 -29.35 -9.76
N THR A 698 -2.61 -30.56 -9.47
CA THR A 698 -4.05 -30.85 -9.31
C THR A 698 -4.48 -30.62 -7.86
N TYR A 699 -5.36 -29.65 -7.64
CA TYR A 699 -5.96 -29.37 -6.32
C TYR A 699 -7.15 -30.26 -5.97
N SER A 700 -7.56 -31.16 -6.87
CA SER A 700 -8.59 -32.17 -6.59
C SER A 700 -7.93 -33.40 -5.98
N PRO A 701 -8.52 -34.02 -4.92
CA PRO A 701 -8.11 -35.35 -4.53
C PRO A 701 -8.29 -36.27 -5.74
N THR A 702 -7.25 -37.02 -6.11
CA THR A 702 -7.36 -38.01 -7.18
C THR A 702 -8.47 -38.98 -6.83
N VAL A 703 -9.49 -39.06 -7.70
CA VAL A 703 -10.65 -39.97 -7.56
C VAL A 703 -10.27 -41.45 -7.72
N SER A 704 -8.99 -41.74 -7.95
CA SER A 704 -8.46 -43.08 -8.12
C SER A 704 -7.07 -43.17 -7.48
N PRO A 705 -6.79 -44.21 -6.67
CA PRO A 705 -5.44 -44.47 -6.20
C PRO A 705 -4.53 -44.74 -7.40
N THR A 706 -3.29 -44.25 -7.34
CA THR A 706 -2.25 -44.59 -8.32
C THR A 706 -2.11 -46.11 -8.41
N LEU A 707 -2.11 -46.66 -9.62
CA LEU A 707 -1.98 -48.11 -9.88
C LEU A 707 -0.58 -48.66 -9.57
N SER A 708 0.30 -47.86 -8.96
CA SER A 708 1.66 -48.25 -8.62
C SER A 708 2.11 -47.50 -7.36
N PRO A 709 2.60 -48.21 -6.32
CA PRO A 709 3.23 -47.58 -5.16
C PRO A 709 4.49 -46.82 -5.60
N SER A 710 4.81 -45.71 -4.94
CA SER A 710 6.15 -45.12 -5.03
C SER A 710 7.18 -46.11 -4.47
N GLU A 711 8.33 -46.29 -5.14
CA GLU A 711 9.41 -47.17 -4.66
C GLU A 711 10.12 -46.63 -3.40
N SER A 712 9.64 -45.53 -2.82
CA SER A 712 10.15 -44.95 -1.59
C SER A 712 9.00 -44.35 -0.76
N PRO A 713 8.85 -44.72 0.52
CA PRO A 713 7.91 -44.05 1.41
C PRO A 713 8.39 -42.63 1.71
N SER A 714 7.46 -41.68 1.72
CA SER A 714 7.65 -40.37 2.36
C SER A 714 8.11 -40.56 3.81
N SER A 715 9.12 -39.80 4.25
CA SER A 715 9.58 -39.78 5.66
C SER A 715 8.62 -39.04 6.60
N LYS A 716 7.51 -38.50 6.09
CA LYS A 716 6.51 -37.75 6.85
C LYS A 716 5.12 -38.42 6.69
N PRO A 717 4.50 -38.91 7.78
CA PRO A 717 3.10 -39.33 7.74
C PRO A 717 2.19 -38.10 7.57
N THR A 718 1.07 -38.26 6.86
CA THR A 718 0.06 -37.21 6.70
C THR A 718 -0.58 -36.87 8.05
N SER A 719 -0.87 -35.59 8.27
CA SER A 719 -1.48 -35.07 9.52
C SER A 719 -2.94 -35.49 9.75
N HIS A 720 -3.54 -36.18 8.79
CA HIS A 720 -4.94 -36.59 8.82
C HIS A 720 -5.06 -38.08 8.45
N PRO A 721 -5.72 -38.92 9.27
CA PRO A 721 -6.05 -40.29 8.88
C PRO A 721 -7.10 -40.27 7.76
N SER A 722 -7.01 -41.20 6.80
CA SER A 722 -8.03 -41.35 5.77
C SER A 722 -9.38 -41.74 6.39
N SER A 723 -10.47 -41.14 5.93
CA SER A 723 -11.85 -41.50 6.31
C SER A 723 -12.30 -42.86 5.76
N LEU A 724 -11.46 -43.49 4.92
CA LEU A 724 -11.70 -44.80 4.34
C LEU A 724 -10.83 -45.84 5.04
N PRO A 725 -11.42 -46.96 5.52
CA PRO A 725 -10.65 -48.04 6.11
C PRO A 725 -9.74 -48.69 5.06
N SER A 726 -8.53 -49.04 5.49
CA SER A 726 -7.60 -49.87 4.72
C SER A 726 -8.30 -51.14 4.23
N VAL A 727 -8.16 -51.46 2.93
CA VAL A 727 -8.67 -52.71 2.31
C VAL A 727 -7.89 -53.95 2.80
N ILE A 728 -6.82 -53.75 3.58
CA ILE A 728 -5.96 -54.81 4.12
C ILE A 728 -5.98 -54.74 5.65
N PRO A 729 -6.50 -55.77 6.34
CA PRO A 729 -6.44 -55.85 7.80
C PRO A 729 -4.99 -55.93 8.29
N SER A 730 -4.69 -55.30 9.42
CA SER A 730 -3.38 -55.42 10.06
C SER A 730 -3.10 -56.86 10.48
N VAL A 731 -1.94 -57.40 10.12
CA VAL A 731 -1.49 -58.78 10.46
C VAL A 731 -1.12 -58.97 11.94
N SER A 732 -1.31 -57.96 12.80
CA SER A 732 -1.01 -58.03 14.23
C SER A 732 -2.15 -57.41 15.05
N PRO A 733 -2.62 -58.10 16.11
CA PRO A 733 -3.65 -57.55 17.00
C PRO A 733 -3.08 -56.42 17.86
N THR A 734 -3.86 -55.37 18.06
CA THR A 734 -3.57 -54.29 19.01
C THR A 734 -3.59 -54.83 20.45
N LEU A 735 -2.58 -54.47 21.24
CA LEU A 735 -2.30 -55.05 22.56
C LEU A 735 -3.25 -54.61 23.69
N ASN A 736 -4.25 -53.75 23.44
CA ASN A 736 -5.15 -53.26 24.50
C ASN A 736 -6.59 -53.10 23.97
N PRO A 737 -7.58 -53.86 24.49
CA PRO A 737 -8.99 -53.56 24.26
C PRO A 737 -9.40 -52.32 25.07
N THR A 738 -10.22 -51.45 24.48
CA THR A 738 -10.83 -50.30 25.16
C THR A 738 -11.97 -50.75 26.08
N ASP A 739 -12.02 -50.20 27.30
CA ASP A 739 -12.93 -50.54 28.41
C ASP A 739 -14.40 -50.07 28.25
N SER A 740 -14.92 -49.95 27.02
CA SER A 740 -16.30 -49.50 26.83
C SER A 740 -16.95 -50.11 25.59
N PRO A 741 -18.11 -50.79 25.72
CA PRO A 741 -18.85 -51.26 24.57
C PRO A 741 -19.46 -50.06 23.84
N THR A 742 -19.22 -49.96 22.54
CA THR A 742 -19.95 -49.06 21.65
C THR A 742 -21.42 -49.48 21.67
N ALA A 743 -22.31 -48.53 21.92
CA ALA A 743 -23.76 -48.77 21.97
C ALA A 743 -24.25 -49.38 20.65
N GLU A 744 -25.09 -50.42 20.77
CA GLU A 744 -25.81 -51.04 19.66
C GLU A 744 -26.63 -49.99 18.90
N LEU A 745 -26.41 -49.93 17.58
CA LEU A 745 -27.41 -49.39 16.65
C LEU A 745 -28.52 -50.45 16.49
N PRO A 746 -29.79 -50.07 16.43
CA PRO A 746 -30.87 -51.03 16.25
C PRO A 746 -30.82 -51.64 14.84
N GLU A 747 -30.70 -52.97 14.78
CA GLU A 747 -30.80 -53.74 13.53
C GLU A 747 -32.21 -53.69 12.93
N GLY A 748 -32.24 -53.59 11.61
CA GLY A 748 -33.09 -54.45 10.79
C GLY A 748 -32.23 -55.52 10.15
#